data_AF-A0AAD9A4G1-F1
#
_entry.id   AF-A0AAD9A4G1-F1
#
_cell.length_a   1.000
_cell.length_b   1.000
_cell.length_c   1.000
_cell.angle_alpha   90.00
_cell.angle_beta   90.00
_cell.angle_gamma   90.00
#
_symmetry.space_group_name_H-M   'P 1'
#
loop_
_entity.id
_entity.type
_entity.pdbx_description
1 polymer ?
#
loop_
_entity_poly.entity_id
_entity_poly.type
_entity_poly.pdbx_seq_one_letter_code
_entity_poly.pdbx_strand_id
1 'polypeptide(L)'
;MDERPSKKRKVRKGTRSCWQCRKRKIRCEFASDEEQTCAGCKTRGTTCVSQEFIDDEPSGPPERGLAQRLGRLEELMVKLADKIGPELSSEKAITPATSHTSPRTSESLYTPDSRVQTTQSASVAPQLQQPTPSKSTSESSQPTQKHERICKELYSMFPSVQDARTIIESSRGPIFVLILFYSNQDIADNKSPSLASLSTMPDITKHPAILAKRLLQLTICLQQLPPCFDASRLSLKDSIQDTMAEWSAVASQVTSNDDLVGSVEGLECLILQGFYLINSGNLRKAWLAMRRALSLAQLIGIERNGGRPLKSCDPTTNPAMIPSSHQLWYRINFCDRYLSLLLGLPAGTQDNSFMCETYTGNDTPMEKLEKRYTAICLRIIDRNHASTSEGYAMTQSIDCELEHAAKTMGAGWWEMPPMSTFADPETQMTVMSHLMLQIHHHSLLILLHLPYMLRNPTNNRFDYSKQVCLESSRAVLKRCVVFRTANDAAFSCRHIDYSSLMAAMTLLLGHLSRPPGVRDDEWALQRDEDRALAQTVMEKMEELADLNDDKLSGESAGIIKQLLPIIDCCRNCLTTDTGEEWNLKLSIPYLGTINIKNSSDQNAQSHLVDLSHSQLPTPSNTTTVSPPSFPPNQETPSTTSVDALLGQEFNTTHGDIYTGFNADCLGWQCPGITAEVGDWAFQGVDTTYWSLLNPGMSPSGFTQ
;
A
#
# COMPACT_ATOMS: atom_id res chain seq x y z
N MET A 1 15.22 41.51 25.78
CA MET A 1 14.08 42.16 25.11
C MET A 1 14.62 43.23 24.19
N ASP A 2 14.90 42.86 22.94
CA ASP A 2 14.84 43.76 21.80
C ASP A 2 14.91 42.88 20.55
N GLU A 3 13.75 42.60 19.97
CA GLU A 3 13.65 41.80 18.75
C GLU A 3 12.82 42.60 17.75
N ARG A 4 13.43 42.93 16.61
CA ARG A 4 12.82 43.09 15.28
C ARG A 4 13.89 43.50 14.25
N PRO A 5 13.71 43.25 12.93
CA PRO A 5 12.42 43.06 12.28
C PRO A 5 12.30 41.87 11.31
N SER A 6 11.11 41.24 11.33
CA SER A 6 10.56 40.46 10.23
C SER A 6 10.26 41.35 9.01
N LYS A 7 10.40 40.75 7.82
CA LYS A 7 10.49 41.40 6.48
C LYS A 7 9.45 42.52 6.26
N LYS A 8 9.92 43.70 5.82
CA LYS A 8 9.08 44.87 5.49
C LYS A 8 8.53 44.83 4.07
N ARG A 9 7.24 45.11 3.89
CA ARG A 9 6.58 45.26 2.57
C ARG A 9 6.57 46.73 2.12
N LYS A 10 6.79 47.03 0.83
CA LYS A 10 6.71 48.41 0.28
C LYS A 10 5.25 48.91 0.29
N VAL A 11 4.94 49.88 1.13
CA VAL A 11 3.68 50.66 1.15
C VAL A 11 3.97 52.08 0.62
N ARG A 12 3.01 52.74 -0.04
CA ARG A 12 3.17 54.14 -0.51
C ARG A 12 3.50 55.06 0.66
N LYS A 13 4.52 55.91 0.50
CA LYS A 13 4.94 56.89 1.52
C LYS A 13 3.77 57.81 1.88
N GLY A 14 3.50 57.97 3.18
CA GLY A 14 2.48 58.88 3.71
C GLY A 14 1.10 58.27 3.98
N THR A 15 0.86 56.97 3.72
CA THR A 15 -0.42 56.32 4.04
C THR A 15 -0.23 55.18 5.05
N ARG A 16 -0.61 55.39 6.32
CA ARG A 16 -0.58 54.37 7.38
C ARG A 16 -1.93 53.65 7.45
N SER A 17 -1.95 52.34 7.22
CA SER A 17 -3.17 51.52 7.40
C SER A 17 -2.82 50.16 7.99
N CYS A 18 -3.68 49.62 8.86
CA CYS A 18 -3.46 48.33 9.54
C CYS A 18 -4.17 47.15 8.86
N TRP A 19 -3.72 45.92 9.12
CA TRP A 19 -4.33 44.70 8.55
C TRP A 19 -5.78 44.50 8.95
N GLN A 20 -6.16 44.82 10.20
CA GLN A 20 -7.53 44.70 10.70
C GLN A 20 -8.52 45.63 9.97
N CYS A 21 -8.17 46.91 9.78
CA CYS A 21 -9.00 47.85 9.02
C CYS A 21 -9.09 47.46 7.53
N ARG A 22 -8.00 46.94 6.95
CA ARG A 22 -7.99 46.43 5.57
C ARG A 22 -8.88 45.20 5.37
N LYS A 23 -8.76 44.18 6.24
CA LYS A 23 -9.62 42.97 6.21
C LYS A 23 -11.11 43.34 6.30
N ARG A 24 -11.44 44.36 7.09
CA ARG A 24 -12.81 44.85 7.28
C ARG A 24 -13.27 45.90 6.27
N LYS A 25 -12.41 46.33 5.33
CA LYS A 25 -12.68 47.39 4.35
C LYS A 25 -13.21 48.71 4.97
N ILE A 26 -12.67 49.11 6.12
CA ILE A 26 -13.02 50.37 6.81
C ILE A 26 -11.84 51.36 6.83
N ARG A 27 -12.12 52.65 7.03
CA ARG A 27 -11.09 53.69 7.11
C ARG A 27 -10.21 53.51 8.35
N CYS A 28 -8.89 53.64 8.18
CA CYS A 28 -7.91 53.52 9.24
C CYS A 28 -7.39 54.93 9.60
N GLU A 29 -7.79 55.44 10.75
CA GLU A 29 -7.46 56.79 11.21
C GLU A 29 -6.72 56.73 12.55
N PHE A 30 -5.63 57.49 12.66
CA PHE A 30 -4.84 57.64 13.89
C PHE A 30 -5.09 59.05 14.43
N ALA A 31 -5.17 59.23 15.75
CA ALA A 31 -5.43 60.56 16.32
C ALA A 31 -4.20 61.48 16.23
N SER A 32 -3.00 60.90 16.13
CA SER A 32 -1.72 61.60 15.92
C SER A 32 -0.71 60.68 15.21
N ASP A 33 0.37 61.25 14.66
CA ASP A 33 1.43 60.50 13.99
C ASP A 33 2.26 59.62 14.94
N GLU A 34 2.21 59.89 16.25
CA GLU A 34 2.95 59.14 17.27
C GLU A 34 2.17 57.91 17.78
N GLU A 35 0.86 57.86 17.54
CA GLU A 35 0.01 56.77 18.03
C GLU A 35 0.25 55.48 17.24
N GLN A 36 0.47 54.38 17.96
CA GLN A 36 0.75 53.06 17.36
C GLN A 36 -0.53 52.28 17.03
N THR A 37 -1.68 52.70 17.55
CA THR A 37 -2.97 52.02 17.39
C THR A 37 -3.99 52.98 16.77
N CYS A 38 -4.67 52.56 15.69
CA CYS A 38 -5.70 53.40 15.06
C CYS A 38 -6.97 53.46 15.92
N ALA A 39 -7.77 54.51 15.76
CA ALA A 39 -9.02 54.71 16.51
C ALA A 39 -10.00 53.53 16.38
N GLY A 40 -10.06 52.94 15.18
CA GLY A 40 -10.90 51.77 14.89
C GLY A 40 -10.48 50.52 15.66
N CYS A 41 -9.18 50.26 15.82
CA CYS A 41 -8.68 49.13 16.60
C CYS A 41 -8.78 49.40 18.10
N LYS A 42 -8.53 50.64 18.54
CA LYS A 42 -8.63 51.08 19.94
C LYS A 42 -10.04 50.88 20.50
N THR A 43 -11.06 51.29 19.75
CA THR A 43 -12.48 51.12 20.12
C THR A 43 -12.89 49.65 20.21
N ARG A 44 -12.25 48.78 19.44
CA ARG A 44 -12.60 47.35 19.33
C ARG A 44 -11.74 46.44 20.20
N GLY A 45 -10.72 46.98 20.87
CA GLY A 45 -9.78 46.18 21.66
C GLY A 45 -8.98 45.16 20.84
N THR A 46 -8.77 45.39 19.54
CA THR A 46 -8.04 44.45 18.66
C THR A 46 -6.62 44.91 18.37
N THR A 47 -5.69 43.96 18.19
CA THR A 47 -4.28 44.25 17.86
C THR A 47 -4.16 45.01 16.54
N CYS A 48 -3.48 46.16 16.57
CA CYS A 48 -3.31 47.04 15.41
C CYS A 48 -1.92 46.86 14.78
N VAL A 49 -1.82 45.96 13.80
CA VAL A 49 -0.56 45.71 13.07
C VAL A 49 -0.54 46.50 11.77
N SER A 50 0.46 47.37 11.61
CA SER A 50 0.72 48.14 10.39
C SER A 50 1.00 47.21 9.20
N GLN A 51 0.48 47.55 8.02
CA GLN A 51 0.70 46.77 6.78
C GLN A 51 2.15 46.77 6.28
N GLU A 52 3.03 47.57 6.88
CA GLU A 52 4.46 47.48 6.62
C GLU A 52 5.09 46.19 7.18
N PHE A 53 4.41 45.53 8.13
CA PHE A 53 4.79 44.25 8.73
C PHE A 53 3.93 43.10 8.20
N ILE A 54 4.45 41.86 8.28
CA ILE A 54 3.72 40.65 7.92
C ILE A 54 2.57 40.41 8.90
N ASP A 55 1.43 39.94 8.39
CA ASP A 55 0.24 39.61 9.18
C ASP A 55 0.39 38.17 9.71
N ASP A 56 0.75 38.00 10.98
CA ASP A 56 0.99 36.69 11.60
C ASP A 56 -0.32 35.98 12.04
N GLU A 57 -1.51 36.56 11.82
CA GLU A 57 -2.80 35.91 12.12
C GLU A 57 -3.41 35.16 10.91
N PRO A 58 -3.77 33.87 11.05
CA PRO A 58 -4.43 33.11 9.99
C PRO A 58 -5.80 33.71 9.65
N SER A 59 -5.96 34.14 8.40
CA SER A 59 -7.20 34.69 7.88
C SER A 59 -8.21 33.59 7.55
N GLY A 60 -9.10 33.27 8.51
CA GLY A 60 -10.32 32.49 8.32
C GLY A 60 -11.57 33.27 8.77
N PRO A 61 -12.76 33.00 8.21
CA PRO A 61 -14.01 33.62 8.66
C PRO A 61 -14.43 33.11 10.05
N PRO A 62 -15.18 33.89 10.85
CA PRO A 62 -15.44 33.57 12.25
C PRO A 62 -16.32 32.33 12.42
N GLU A 63 -15.87 31.40 13.26
CA GLU A 63 -16.49 30.13 13.70
C GLU A 63 -17.86 30.24 14.39
N ARG A 64 -18.56 31.38 14.27
CA ARG A 64 -19.89 31.56 14.90
C ARG A 64 -20.99 30.73 14.22
N GLY A 65 -20.83 30.41 12.94
CA GLY A 65 -21.81 29.58 12.20
C GLY A 65 -21.71 28.08 12.49
N LEU A 66 -20.53 27.59 12.91
CA LEU A 66 -20.32 26.16 13.17
C LEU A 66 -20.89 25.76 14.53
N ALA A 67 -20.65 26.57 15.57
CA ALA A 67 -21.18 26.35 16.91
C ALA A 67 -22.73 26.39 16.95
N GLN A 68 -23.36 27.29 16.18
CA GLN A 68 -24.82 27.37 16.07
C GLN A 68 -25.42 26.19 15.29
N ARG A 69 -24.68 25.61 14.33
CA ARG A 69 -25.08 24.42 13.59
C ARG A 69 -24.89 23.14 14.42
N LEU A 70 -23.82 23.07 15.21
CA LEU A 70 -23.58 21.99 16.19
C LEU A 70 -24.67 21.97 17.27
N GLY A 71 -25.03 23.14 17.84
CA GLY A 71 -26.11 23.21 18.83
C GLY A 71 -27.49 22.81 18.26
N ARG A 72 -27.77 23.13 16.98
CA ARG A 72 -29.00 22.67 16.30
C ARG A 72 -28.99 21.17 15.99
N LEU A 73 -27.82 20.60 15.70
CA LEU A 73 -27.64 19.16 15.48
C LEU A 73 -27.80 18.38 16.78
N GLU A 74 -27.26 18.88 17.90
CA GLU A 74 -27.46 18.31 19.22
C GLU A 74 -28.95 18.34 19.63
N GLU A 75 -29.64 19.47 19.41
CA GLU A 75 -31.07 19.58 19.73
C GLU A 75 -31.96 18.66 18.86
N LEU A 76 -31.57 18.45 17.59
CA LEU A 76 -32.25 17.50 16.70
C LEU A 76 -31.93 16.04 17.06
N MET A 77 -30.73 15.73 17.53
CA MET A 77 -30.36 14.40 18.02
C MET A 77 -31.07 14.04 19.32
N VAL A 78 -31.25 14.99 20.25
CA VAL A 78 -32.07 14.79 21.47
C VAL A 78 -33.53 14.54 21.09
N LYS A 79 -34.10 15.29 20.13
CA LYS A 79 -35.46 15.06 19.63
C LYS A 79 -35.62 13.76 18.84
N LEU A 80 -34.53 13.21 18.28
CA LEU A 80 -34.53 11.91 17.60
C LEU A 80 -34.40 10.76 18.61
N ALA A 81 -33.60 10.95 19.68
CA ALA A 81 -33.46 10.00 20.77
C ALA A 81 -34.75 9.86 21.58
N ASP A 82 -35.48 10.95 21.82
CA ASP A 82 -36.81 10.91 22.47
C ASP A 82 -37.90 10.27 21.58
N LYS A 83 -37.67 10.14 20.27
CA LYS A 83 -38.59 9.49 19.32
C LYS A 83 -38.27 8.01 19.05
N ILE A 84 -37.15 7.50 19.57
CA ILE A 84 -36.71 6.11 19.38
C ILE A 84 -36.44 5.50 20.76
N GLY A 85 -37.54 5.34 21.52
CA GLY A 85 -37.63 4.58 22.77
C GLY A 85 -39.05 4.03 22.91
N PRO A 86 -39.24 2.84 23.49
CA PRO A 86 -40.02 1.75 22.89
C PRO A 86 -41.53 1.86 23.09
N GLU A 87 -42.29 1.77 21.98
CA GLU A 87 -43.67 1.29 22.01
C GLU A 87 -43.68 -0.24 21.91
N LEU A 88 -44.05 -0.92 23.00
CA LEU A 88 -44.94 -2.08 22.95
C LEU A 88 -45.83 -2.07 24.20
N SER A 89 -47.06 -1.61 23.96
CA SER A 89 -48.33 -2.17 24.46
C SER A 89 -48.51 -2.39 25.97
N SER A 90 -49.25 -1.48 26.61
CA SER A 90 -50.00 -1.78 27.83
C SER A 90 -51.49 -1.82 27.50
N GLU A 91 -52.05 -3.03 27.45
CA GLU A 91 -53.46 -3.26 27.74
C GLU A 91 -53.67 -3.26 29.26
N LYS A 92 -54.76 -2.61 29.67
CA LYS A 92 -55.25 -2.52 31.05
C LYS A 92 -55.53 -3.92 31.62
N ALA A 93 -55.19 -4.17 32.88
CA ALA A 93 -56.14 -4.01 33.99
C ALA A 93 -55.59 -4.49 35.37
N ILE A 94 -56.09 -3.80 36.42
CA ILE A 94 -56.28 -4.20 37.82
C ILE A 94 -55.12 -4.00 38.84
N THR A 95 -55.37 -3.03 39.72
CA THR A 95 -54.78 -2.66 41.03
C THR A 95 -54.87 -3.79 42.09
N PRO A 96 -54.05 -3.85 43.17
CA PRO A 96 -54.02 -2.86 44.28
C PRO A 96 -52.59 -2.47 44.76
N ALA A 97 -52.35 -1.22 45.16
CA ALA A 97 -52.25 -0.75 46.56
C ALA A 97 -51.47 -1.73 47.47
N THR A 98 -50.40 -1.36 48.20
CA THR A 98 -50.25 -0.18 49.06
C THR A 98 -48.82 -0.16 49.62
N SER A 99 -48.31 1.05 49.95
CA SER A 99 -47.48 1.38 51.13
C SER A 99 -46.08 0.74 51.30
N HIS A 100 -45.05 1.40 51.81
CA HIS A 100 -44.75 2.77 52.18
C HIS A 100 -43.24 2.77 52.54
N THR A 101 -42.62 3.96 52.53
CA THR A 101 -41.51 4.36 53.42
C THR A 101 -40.12 3.74 53.20
N SER A 102 -39.34 4.44 52.35
CA SER A 102 -38.12 5.20 52.71
C SER A 102 -37.96 5.56 54.22
N PRO A 103 -36.81 6.08 54.72
CA PRO A 103 -35.59 6.47 53.98
C PRO A 103 -34.25 6.23 54.74
N ARG A 104 -33.14 6.59 54.05
CA ARG A 104 -31.97 7.35 54.58
C ARG A 104 -31.10 6.68 55.69
N THR A 105 -29.79 6.86 55.77
CA THR A 105 -28.88 7.90 55.26
C THR A 105 -27.44 7.42 55.47
N SER A 106 -26.54 7.95 54.64
CA SER A 106 -25.20 8.48 54.96
C SER A 106 -24.14 7.55 55.57
N GLU A 107 -23.03 7.36 54.83
CA GLU A 107 -21.70 7.93 55.14
C GLU A 107 -20.92 7.05 56.14
N SER A 108 -19.62 6.82 56.07
CA SER A 108 -18.51 7.36 55.31
C SER A 108 -17.32 6.44 55.60
N LEU A 109 -16.44 6.26 54.61
CA LEU A 109 -14.98 6.14 54.67
C LEU A 109 -14.34 5.36 55.84
N TYR A 110 -13.51 4.37 55.52
CA TYR A 110 -12.06 4.28 55.81
C TYR A 110 -11.60 2.83 55.64
N THR A 111 -10.69 2.62 54.70
CA THR A 111 -9.71 1.50 54.66
C THR A 111 -8.68 1.71 55.80
N PRO A 112 -7.76 0.78 56.17
CA PRO A 112 -7.19 -0.30 55.33
C PRO A 112 -6.75 -1.61 56.06
N ASP A 113 -6.28 -2.54 55.23
CA ASP A 113 -5.16 -3.48 55.44
C ASP A 113 -5.21 -4.62 56.48
N SER A 114 -5.05 -5.85 55.97
CA SER A 114 -3.97 -6.80 56.32
C SER A 114 -4.38 -8.27 56.19
N ARG A 115 -3.81 -8.91 55.16
CA ARG A 115 -3.07 -10.19 55.15
C ARG A 115 -3.38 -11.23 56.26
N VAL A 116 -3.67 -12.47 55.82
CA VAL A 116 -3.03 -13.77 56.20
C VAL A 116 -4.02 -14.96 56.25
N GLN A 117 -3.85 -15.88 55.29
CA GLN A 117 -3.84 -17.35 55.36
C GLN A 117 -5.02 -18.19 55.93
N THR A 118 -5.57 -18.99 54.99
CA THR A 118 -5.57 -20.47 54.98
C THR A 118 -6.68 -21.27 55.72
N THR A 119 -7.38 -22.04 54.88
CA THR A 119 -7.99 -23.38 55.05
C THR A 119 -9.30 -23.62 55.81
N GLN A 120 -10.25 -24.15 55.02
CA GLN A 120 -11.14 -25.30 55.26
C GLN A 120 -12.25 -25.18 56.32
N SER A 121 -13.52 -25.21 55.88
CA SER A 121 -14.43 -26.38 56.00
C SER A 121 -15.90 -26.03 55.71
N ALA A 122 -16.46 -26.78 54.76
CA ALA A 122 -17.82 -27.36 54.74
C ALA A 122 -19.08 -26.51 55.06
N SER A 123 -19.89 -26.34 54.00
CA SER A 123 -21.26 -26.90 53.87
C SER A 123 -22.47 -25.95 53.77
N VAL A 124 -23.24 -26.25 52.71
CA VAL A 124 -24.68 -26.07 52.46
C VAL A 124 -25.21 -24.65 52.15
N ALA A 125 -25.46 -24.40 50.86
CA ALA A 125 -26.49 -23.48 50.39
C ALA A 125 -27.43 -24.21 49.39
N PRO A 126 -28.74 -23.89 49.35
CA PRO A 126 -29.75 -24.71 48.69
C PRO A 126 -29.81 -24.48 47.18
N GLN A 127 -30.10 -25.56 46.45
CA GLN A 127 -30.37 -25.57 45.02
C GLN A 127 -31.60 -24.70 44.66
N LEU A 128 -31.43 -23.81 43.68
CA LEU A 128 -32.50 -23.43 42.76
C LEU A 128 -32.11 -23.91 41.35
N GLN A 129 -33.01 -24.71 40.80
CA GLN A 129 -32.90 -25.44 39.54
C GLN A 129 -32.76 -24.48 38.35
N GLN A 130 -31.71 -24.67 37.57
CA GLN A 130 -31.59 -24.07 36.23
C GLN A 130 -32.48 -24.86 35.25
N PRO A 131 -33.17 -24.20 34.30
CA PRO A 131 -33.85 -24.88 33.21
C PRO A 131 -32.81 -25.48 32.26
N THR A 132 -32.96 -26.76 31.98
CA THR A 132 -32.25 -27.52 30.94
C THR A 132 -32.16 -26.76 29.61
N PRO A 133 -30.98 -26.70 28.96
CA PRO A 133 -30.90 -26.33 27.56
C PRO A 133 -31.47 -27.48 26.73
N SER A 134 -32.56 -27.21 26.02
CA SER A 134 -33.03 -28.02 24.90
C SER A 134 -31.87 -28.27 23.94
N LYS A 135 -31.64 -29.55 23.61
CA LYS A 135 -30.73 -30.03 22.56
C LYS A 135 -30.88 -29.19 21.29
N SER A 136 -30.02 -28.19 21.12
CA SER A 136 -29.72 -27.64 19.79
C SER A 136 -28.87 -28.68 19.09
N THR A 137 -29.45 -29.25 18.05
CA THR A 137 -28.86 -30.18 17.10
C THR A 137 -27.40 -29.86 16.86
N SER A 138 -26.54 -30.82 17.18
CA SER A 138 -25.15 -30.84 16.74
C SER A 138 -25.13 -30.73 15.22
N GLU A 139 -24.71 -29.58 14.70
CA GLU A 139 -24.29 -29.46 13.31
C GLU A 139 -23.05 -30.35 13.15
N SER A 140 -23.33 -31.58 12.72
CA SER A 140 -22.38 -32.58 12.31
C SER A 140 -21.44 -31.99 11.27
N SER A 141 -20.15 -31.99 11.59
CA SER A 141 -19.01 -31.76 10.71
C SER A 141 -18.90 -32.86 9.66
N GLN A 142 -19.82 -32.89 8.71
CA GLN A 142 -19.64 -33.54 7.41
C GLN A 142 -19.43 -32.46 6.36
N PRO A 143 -18.58 -32.68 5.34
CA PRO A 143 -18.57 -31.80 4.18
C PRO A 143 -19.99 -31.78 3.64
N THR A 144 -20.66 -30.63 3.71
CA THR A 144 -21.92 -30.44 3.01
C THR A 144 -21.69 -30.92 1.59
N GLN A 145 -22.51 -31.86 1.08
CA GLN A 145 -22.48 -32.34 -0.32
C GLN A 145 -22.25 -31.21 -1.34
N LYS A 146 -22.67 -29.99 -0.99
CA LYS A 146 -22.42 -28.71 -1.66
C LYS A 146 -20.99 -28.49 -2.21
N HIS A 147 -19.93 -28.99 -1.57
CA HIS A 147 -18.54 -28.70 -1.98
C HIS A 147 -17.68 -29.93 -2.33
N GLU A 148 -18.29 -31.11 -2.43
CA GLU A 148 -17.57 -32.37 -2.68
C GLU A 148 -16.74 -32.33 -3.98
N ARG A 149 -17.29 -31.69 -5.03
CA ARG A 149 -16.59 -31.51 -6.31
C ARG A 149 -15.30 -30.71 -6.15
N ILE A 150 -15.36 -29.58 -5.45
CA ILE A 150 -14.19 -28.71 -5.23
C ILE A 150 -13.11 -29.46 -4.42
N CYS A 151 -13.51 -30.21 -3.37
CA CYS A 151 -12.57 -31.04 -2.60
C CYS A 151 -11.89 -32.10 -3.48
N LYS A 152 -12.64 -32.79 -4.34
CA LYS A 152 -12.07 -33.81 -5.25
C LYS A 152 -11.09 -33.20 -6.24
N GLU A 153 -11.44 -32.06 -6.85
CA GLU A 153 -10.57 -31.36 -7.79
C GLU A 153 -9.29 -30.87 -7.08
N LEU A 154 -9.39 -30.19 -5.94
CA LEU A 154 -8.24 -29.77 -5.15
C LEU A 154 -7.34 -30.93 -4.72
N TYR A 155 -7.94 -32.02 -4.21
CA TYR A 155 -7.19 -33.16 -3.72
C TYR A 155 -6.47 -33.89 -4.86
N SER A 156 -7.05 -33.92 -6.06
CA SER A 156 -6.43 -34.54 -7.24
C SER A 156 -5.18 -33.81 -7.73
N MET A 157 -5.00 -32.55 -7.33
CA MET A 157 -3.83 -31.73 -7.68
C MET A 157 -2.65 -31.96 -6.73
N PHE A 158 -2.85 -32.58 -5.57
CA PHE A 158 -1.74 -32.76 -4.63
C PHE A 158 -0.65 -33.67 -5.22
N PRO A 159 0.63 -33.26 -5.10
CA PRO A 159 1.74 -34.10 -5.50
C PRO A 159 1.86 -35.30 -4.55
N SER A 160 2.68 -36.28 -4.92
CA SER A 160 3.00 -37.39 -4.02
C SER A 160 3.67 -36.85 -2.74
N VAL A 161 3.57 -37.59 -1.62
CA VAL A 161 4.24 -37.20 -0.35
C VAL A 161 5.75 -37.05 -0.55
N GLN A 162 6.34 -37.84 -1.46
CA GLN A 162 7.76 -37.76 -1.77
C GLN A 162 8.09 -36.48 -2.54
N ASP A 163 7.31 -36.15 -3.56
CA ASP A 163 7.49 -34.90 -4.32
C ASP A 163 7.27 -33.68 -3.42
N ALA A 164 6.24 -33.70 -2.57
CA ALA A 164 6.00 -32.64 -1.58
C ALA A 164 7.23 -32.45 -0.68
N ARG A 165 7.81 -33.54 -0.16
CA ARG A 165 9.04 -33.47 0.63
C ARG A 165 10.20 -32.89 -0.17
N THR A 166 10.42 -33.35 -1.40
CA THR A 166 11.46 -32.82 -2.29
C THR A 166 11.31 -31.32 -2.53
N ILE A 167 10.08 -30.85 -2.77
CA ILE A 167 9.76 -29.42 -2.97
C ILE A 167 10.11 -28.62 -1.71
N ILE A 168 9.65 -29.08 -0.53
CA ILE A 168 9.90 -28.39 0.74
C ILE A 168 11.39 -28.35 1.09
N GLU A 169 12.12 -29.45 0.90
CA GLU A 169 13.56 -29.53 1.24
C GLU A 169 14.46 -28.76 0.27
N SER A 170 14.02 -28.57 -0.99
CA SER A 170 14.82 -27.91 -2.03
C SER A 170 14.46 -26.43 -2.22
N SER A 171 13.47 -25.91 -1.50
CA SER A 171 12.91 -24.57 -1.66
C SER A 171 13.16 -23.67 -0.46
N ARG A 172 13.23 -22.35 -0.70
CA ARG A 172 13.19 -21.31 0.34
C ARG A 172 11.76 -20.95 0.78
N GLY A 173 10.77 -21.42 0.04
CA GLY A 173 9.34 -21.16 0.25
C GLY A 173 8.78 -21.55 1.62
N PRO A 174 9.20 -22.65 2.28
CA PRO A 174 8.67 -23.03 3.59
C PRO A 174 8.82 -21.94 4.64
N ILE A 175 10.01 -21.36 4.73
CA ILE A 175 10.32 -20.28 5.68
C ILE A 175 9.53 -19.03 5.29
N PHE A 176 9.49 -18.69 3.99
CA PHE A 176 8.71 -17.57 3.49
C PHE A 176 7.23 -17.67 3.87
N VAL A 177 6.59 -18.82 3.62
CA VAL A 177 5.19 -19.08 3.97
C VAL A 177 4.94 -18.93 5.47
N LEU A 178 5.90 -19.33 6.31
CA LEU A 178 5.78 -19.19 7.76
C LEU A 178 5.80 -17.73 8.19
N ILE A 179 6.79 -16.95 7.74
CA ILE A 179 6.94 -15.53 8.11
C ILE A 179 5.82 -14.65 7.53
N LEU A 180 5.02 -15.14 6.56
CA LEU A 180 3.82 -14.44 6.09
C LEU A 180 2.78 -14.27 7.20
N PHE A 181 2.65 -15.26 8.07
CA PHE A 181 1.50 -15.42 8.95
C PHE A 181 1.82 -15.38 10.44
N TYR A 182 3.09 -15.52 10.82
CA TYR A 182 3.51 -15.58 12.22
C TYR A 182 4.62 -14.56 12.49
N SER A 183 4.63 -14.00 13.70
CA SER A 183 5.75 -13.18 14.17
C SER A 183 6.97 -14.06 14.46
N ASN A 184 8.16 -13.46 14.50
CA ASN A 184 9.38 -14.18 14.88
C ASN A 184 9.26 -14.78 16.29
N GLN A 185 8.60 -14.09 17.22
CA GLN A 185 8.36 -14.60 18.56
C GLN A 185 7.40 -15.80 18.55
N ASP A 186 6.33 -15.77 17.75
CA ASP A 186 5.41 -16.90 17.64
C ASP A 186 6.11 -18.14 17.08
N ILE A 187 7.00 -17.95 16.10
CA ILE A 187 7.83 -19.04 15.54
C ILE A 187 8.76 -19.59 16.62
N ALA A 188 9.48 -18.73 17.34
CA ALA A 188 10.38 -19.14 18.42
C ALA A 188 9.66 -19.87 19.57
N ASP A 189 8.43 -19.46 19.88
CA ASP A 189 7.57 -20.06 20.90
C ASP A 189 6.89 -21.37 20.44
N ASN A 190 7.15 -21.83 19.22
CA ASN A 190 6.46 -22.97 18.60
C ASN A 190 4.93 -22.79 18.54
N LYS A 191 4.46 -21.56 18.33
CA LYS A 191 3.06 -21.19 18.05
C LYS A 191 2.75 -21.14 16.56
N SER A 192 3.61 -21.77 15.75
CA SER A 192 3.46 -21.89 14.31
C SER A 192 3.62 -23.35 13.87
N PRO A 193 3.01 -23.77 12.74
CA PRO A 193 3.25 -25.09 12.18
C PRO A 193 4.73 -25.35 11.89
N SER A 194 5.19 -26.58 12.08
CA SER A 194 6.55 -26.96 11.70
C SER A 194 6.72 -26.97 10.17
N LEU A 195 7.92 -26.69 9.66
CA LEU A 195 8.20 -26.72 8.22
C LEU A 195 7.92 -28.11 7.62
N ALA A 196 8.25 -29.17 8.35
CA ALA A 196 7.98 -30.55 7.93
C ALA A 196 6.48 -30.86 7.78
N SER A 197 5.60 -30.13 8.47
CA SER A 197 4.15 -30.31 8.34
C SER A 197 3.64 -29.95 6.94
N LEU A 198 4.36 -29.09 6.20
CA LEU A 198 3.99 -28.68 4.85
C LEU A 198 3.98 -29.84 3.84
N SER A 199 4.77 -30.89 4.09
CA SER A 199 4.81 -32.10 3.25
C SER A 199 3.64 -33.05 3.51
N THR A 200 2.79 -32.77 4.50
CA THR A 200 1.64 -33.60 4.88
C THR A 200 0.35 -33.05 4.26
N MET A 201 -0.31 -33.87 3.44
CA MET A 201 -1.55 -33.48 2.75
C MET A 201 -2.77 -33.64 3.66
N PRO A 202 -3.65 -32.63 3.76
CA PRO A 202 -4.90 -32.78 4.51
C PRO A 202 -5.81 -33.82 3.88
N ASP A 203 -6.62 -34.48 4.70
CA ASP A 203 -7.61 -35.46 4.24
C ASP A 203 -8.66 -34.82 3.32
N ILE A 204 -9.10 -35.52 2.28
CA ILE A 204 -10.09 -35.03 1.29
C ILE A 204 -11.42 -34.59 1.92
N THR A 205 -11.76 -35.10 3.12
CA THR A 205 -12.96 -34.73 3.87
C THR A 205 -12.86 -33.39 4.60
N LYS A 206 -11.66 -32.80 4.68
CA LYS A 206 -11.44 -31.47 5.25
C LYS A 206 -12.10 -30.38 4.39
N HIS A 207 -12.35 -29.23 5.03
CA HIS A 207 -12.97 -28.08 4.37
C HIS A 207 -12.13 -27.62 3.14
N PRO A 208 -12.76 -27.21 2.01
CA PRO A 208 -12.04 -26.80 0.79
C PRO A 208 -10.94 -25.76 1.03
N ALA A 209 -11.17 -24.80 1.93
CA ALA A 209 -10.16 -23.79 2.27
C ALA A 209 -8.87 -24.38 2.86
N ILE A 210 -8.94 -25.49 3.59
CA ILE A 210 -7.76 -26.17 4.14
C ILE A 210 -6.94 -26.81 3.02
N LEU A 211 -7.64 -27.47 2.08
CA LEU A 211 -7.01 -28.10 0.91
C LEU A 211 -6.36 -27.05 0.01
N ALA A 212 -7.10 -26.00 -0.34
CA ALA A 212 -6.58 -24.89 -1.15
C ALA A 212 -5.42 -24.17 -0.46
N LYS A 213 -5.47 -23.98 0.87
CA LYS A 213 -4.35 -23.41 1.63
C LYS A 213 -3.09 -24.24 1.46
N ARG A 214 -3.17 -25.57 1.68
CA ARG A 214 -2.00 -26.44 1.51
C ARG A 214 -1.49 -26.41 0.07
N LEU A 215 -2.39 -26.45 -0.91
CA LEU A 215 -2.02 -26.43 -2.32
C LEU A 215 -1.27 -25.14 -2.68
N LEU A 216 -1.78 -23.98 -2.26
CA LEU A 216 -1.11 -22.68 -2.48
C LEU A 216 0.22 -22.56 -1.74
N GLN A 217 0.35 -23.12 -0.55
CA GLN A 217 1.64 -23.18 0.15
C GLN A 217 2.67 -23.98 -0.65
N LEU A 218 2.27 -25.13 -1.20
CA LEU A 218 3.12 -25.92 -2.10
C LEU A 218 3.41 -25.18 -3.41
N THR A 219 2.44 -24.46 -3.98
CA THR A 219 2.64 -23.62 -5.18
C THR A 219 3.74 -22.58 -4.93
N ILE A 220 3.73 -21.89 -3.79
CA ILE A 220 4.78 -20.92 -3.43
C ILE A 220 6.13 -21.61 -3.22
N CYS A 221 6.16 -22.79 -2.59
CA CYS A 221 7.40 -23.54 -2.43
C CYS A 221 7.96 -23.98 -3.79
N LEU A 222 7.10 -24.44 -4.70
CA LEU A 222 7.45 -24.79 -6.06
C LEU A 222 7.98 -23.56 -6.84
N GLN A 223 7.37 -22.39 -6.65
CA GLN A 223 7.78 -21.10 -7.24
C GLN A 223 9.16 -20.63 -6.80
N GLN A 224 9.62 -21.04 -5.61
CA GLN A 224 10.89 -20.61 -5.02
C GLN A 224 11.98 -21.69 -5.09
N LEU A 225 11.83 -22.69 -5.95
CA LEU A 225 12.92 -23.60 -6.30
C LEU A 225 14.04 -22.83 -7.03
N PRO A 226 15.31 -23.19 -6.81
CA PRO A 226 16.42 -22.56 -7.53
C PRO A 226 16.38 -22.90 -9.02
N PRO A 227 16.86 -22.02 -9.92
CA PRO A 227 16.85 -22.28 -11.36
C PRO A 227 17.62 -23.54 -11.77
N CYS A 228 18.66 -23.88 -11.01
CA CYS A 228 19.46 -25.08 -11.22
C CYS A 228 18.83 -26.37 -10.69
N PHE A 229 17.60 -26.32 -10.17
CA PHE A 229 16.90 -27.50 -9.67
C PHE A 229 16.61 -28.50 -10.80
N ASP A 230 17.01 -29.75 -10.59
CA ASP A 230 16.69 -30.84 -11.50
C ASP A 230 15.21 -31.26 -11.37
N ALA A 231 14.39 -30.79 -12.31
CA ALA A 231 12.96 -31.08 -12.37
C ALA A 231 12.64 -32.58 -12.45
N SER A 232 13.57 -33.43 -12.93
CA SER A 232 13.37 -34.89 -13.01
C SER A 232 13.27 -35.57 -11.64
N ARG A 233 13.66 -34.87 -10.56
CA ARG A 233 13.46 -35.31 -9.17
C ARG A 233 12.01 -35.27 -8.71
N LEU A 234 11.14 -34.64 -9.50
CA LEU A 234 9.70 -34.55 -9.24
C LEU A 234 8.94 -35.37 -10.28
N SER A 235 7.91 -36.09 -9.83
CA SER A 235 7.03 -36.85 -10.72
C SER A 235 5.90 -35.99 -11.29
N LEU A 236 6.23 -34.82 -11.85
CA LEU A 236 5.26 -33.91 -12.45
C LEU A 236 4.89 -34.34 -13.87
N LYS A 237 3.64 -34.06 -14.29
CA LYS A 237 3.16 -34.35 -15.65
C LYS A 237 3.62 -33.30 -16.66
N ASP A 238 3.54 -32.05 -16.24
CA ASP A 238 3.83 -30.87 -17.05
C ASP A 238 5.04 -30.12 -16.49
N SER A 239 5.39 -28.99 -17.09
CA SER A 239 6.45 -28.12 -16.58
C SER A 239 6.13 -27.64 -15.16
N ILE A 240 7.17 -27.21 -14.43
CA ILE A 240 7.00 -26.60 -13.10
C ILE A 240 6.06 -25.38 -13.18
N GLN A 241 6.19 -24.56 -14.24
CA GLN A 241 5.36 -23.38 -14.45
C GLN A 241 3.90 -23.71 -14.71
N ASP A 242 3.63 -24.69 -15.58
CA ASP A 242 2.27 -25.14 -15.89
C ASP A 242 1.60 -25.78 -14.67
N THR A 243 2.35 -26.60 -13.93
CA THR A 243 1.89 -27.21 -12.68
C THR A 243 1.48 -26.14 -11.66
N MET A 244 2.30 -25.09 -11.47
CA MET A 244 1.95 -23.99 -10.58
C MET A 244 0.70 -23.24 -11.02
N ALA A 245 0.57 -22.98 -12.33
CA ALA A 245 -0.58 -22.29 -12.89
C ALA A 245 -1.86 -23.11 -12.69
N GLU A 246 -1.81 -24.42 -12.92
CA GLU A 246 -2.93 -25.35 -12.68
C GLU A 246 -3.31 -25.38 -11.19
N TRP A 247 -2.34 -25.56 -10.29
CA TRP A 247 -2.60 -25.59 -8.85
C TRP A 247 -3.24 -24.30 -8.34
N SER A 248 -2.72 -23.15 -8.80
CA SER A 248 -3.29 -21.84 -8.48
C SER A 248 -4.70 -21.67 -9.05
N ALA A 249 -4.94 -22.11 -10.28
CA ALA A 249 -6.26 -22.03 -10.92
C ALA A 249 -7.31 -22.87 -10.16
N VAL A 250 -6.98 -24.10 -9.76
CA VAL A 250 -7.88 -24.95 -8.96
C VAL A 250 -8.11 -24.35 -7.57
N ALA A 251 -7.06 -23.85 -6.91
CA ALA A 251 -7.20 -23.13 -5.64
C ALA A 251 -8.08 -21.87 -5.74
N SER A 252 -8.12 -21.23 -6.91
CA SER A 252 -8.93 -20.03 -7.17
C SER A 252 -10.43 -20.28 -7.07
N GLN A 253 -10.88 -21.54 -7.17
CA GLN A 253 -12.27 -21.91 -6.94
C GLN A 253 -12.72 -21.65 -5.50
N VAL A 254 -11.78 -21.74 -4.54
CA VAL A 254 -12.02 -21.37 -3.14
C VAL A 254 -11.96 -19.85 -2.99
N THR A 255 -10.90 -19.21 -3.46
CA THR A 255 -10.70 -17.77 -3.22
C THR A 255 -11.77 -16.90 -3.89
N SER A 256 -12.36 -17.38 -4.98
CA SER A 256 -13.45 -16.69 -5.70
C SER A 256 -14.85 -16.97 -5.13
N ASN A 257 -14.97 -17.86 -4.14
CA ASN A 257 -16.25 -18.26 -3.56
C ASN A 257 -16.46 -17.62 -2.18
N ASP A 258 -17.40 -16.68 -2.07
CA ASP A 258 -17.69 -15.94 -0.84
C ASP A 258 -18.05 -16.85 0.35
N ASP A 259 -18.69 -17.99 0.09
CA ASP A 259 -19.08 -18.95 1.14
C ASP A 259 -17.88 -19.66 1.77
N LEU A 260 -16.74 -19.73 1.06
CA LEU A 260 -15.57 -20.53 1.47
C LEU A 260 -14.45 -19.69 2.08
N VAL A 261 -14.48 -18.36 1.92
CA VAL A 261 -13.38 -17.46 2.33
C VAL A 261 -13.60 -16.77 3.68
N GLY A 262 -14.74 -16.98 4.34
CA GLY A 262 -15.10 -16.37 5.62
C GLY A 262 -14.39 -16.93 6.87
N SER A 263 -13.30 -17.68 6.72
CA SER A 263 -12.51 -18.24 7.83
C SER A 263 -11.05 -17.76 7.79
N VAL A 264 -10.27 -18.07 8.83
CA VAL A 264 -8.83 -17.78 8.84
C VAL A 264 -8.11 -18.44 7.66
N GLU A 265 -8.42 -19.70 7.35
CA GLU A 265 -7.84 -20.41 6.21
C GLU A 265 -8.24 -19.79 4.87
N GLY A 266 -9.47 -19.28 4.76
CA GLY A 266 -9.93 -18.54 3.59
C GLY A 266 -9.14 -17.25 3.35
N LEU A 267 -8.87 -16.49 4.42
CA LEU A 267 -8.00 -15.30 4.35
C LEU A 267 -6.55 -15.67 4.01
N GLU A 268 -6.01 -16.73 4.63
CA GLU A 268 -4.67 -17.26 4.29
C GLU A 268 -4.60 -17.64 2.80
N CYS A 269 -5.63 -18.28 2.23
CA CYS A 269 -5.69 -18.58 0.80
C CYS A 269 -5.60 -17.34 -0.08
N LEU A 270 -6.34 -16.26 0.24
CA LEU A 270 -6.29 -15.01 -0.53
C LEU A 270 -4.91 -14.35 -0.44
N ILE A 271 -4.30 -14.36 0.75
CA ILE A 271 -2.95 -13.81 0.97
C ILE A 271 -1.92 -14.62 0.17
N LEU A 272 -1.94 -15.95 0.26
CA LEU A 272 -1.05 -16.85 -0.48
C LEU A 272 -1.20 -16.67 -2.00
N GLN A 273 -2.44 -16.62 -2.49
CA GLN A 273 -2.72 -16.39 -3.91
C GLN A 273 -2.18 -15.05 -4.37
N GLY A 274 -2.37 -13.98 -3.60
CA GLY A 274 -1.83 -12.68 -3.95
C GLY A 274 -0.30 -12.69 -3.95
N PHE A 275 0.37 -13.34 -3.01
CA PHE A 275 1.85 -13.47 -3.03
C PHE A 275 2.37 -14.28 -4.21
N TYR A 276 1.70 -15.38 -4.57
CA TYR A 276 2.02 -16.11 -5.80
C TYR A 276 1.95 -15.18 -7.02
N LEU A 277 0.88 -14.38 -7.13
CA LEU A 277 0.69 -13.42 -8.22
C LEU A 277 1.72 -12.29 -8.20
N ILE A 278 2.09 -11.75 -7.03
CA ILE A 278 3.15 -10.73 -6.88
C ILE A 278 4.47 -11.29 -7.44
N ASN A 279 4.83 -12.50 -7.03
CA ASN A 279 6.07 -13.14 -7.42
C ASN A 279 6.11 -13.50 -8.91
N SER A 280 4.96 -13.85 -9.49
CA SER A 280 4.77 -14.04 -10.93
C SER A 280 4.72 -12.73 -11.73
N GLY A 281 4.85 -11.56 -11.10
CA GLY A 281 4.78 -10.26 -11.77
C GLY A 281 3.36 -9.81 -12.15
N ASN A 282 2.33 -10.54 -11.75
CA ASN A 282 0.92 -10.26 -12.02
C ASN A 282 0.33 -9.27 -11.00
N LEU A 283 0.93 -8.08 -10.88
CA LEU A 283 0.67 -7.13 -9.80
C LEU A 283 -0.79 -6.66 -9.69
N ARG A 284 -1.50 -6.49 -10.81
CA ARG A 284 -2.91 -6.07 -10.78
C ARG A 284 -3.84 -7.16 -10.27
N LYS A 285 -3.60 -8.41 -10.67
CA LYS A 285 -4.35 -9.56 -10.13
C LYS A 285 -4.04 -9.74 -8.65
N ALA A 286 -2.79 -9.58 -8.26
CA ALA A 286 -2.40 -9.58 -6.85
C ALA A 286 -3.12 -8.49 -6.06
N TRP A 287 -3.20 -7.27 -6.60
CA TRP A 287 -3.90 -6.15 -5.96
C TRP A 287 -5.39 -6.45 -5.77
N LEU A 288 -6.06 -7.05 -6.76
CA LEU A 288 -7.46 -7.48 -6.64
C LEU A 288 -7.64 -8.56 -5.56
N ALA A 289 -6.75 -9.56 -5.51
CA ALA A 289 -6.79 -10.60 -4.48
C ALA A 289 -6.62 -10.01 -3.07
N MET A 290 -5.69 -9.05 -2.90
CA MET A 290 -5.44 -8.36 -1.64
C MET A 290 -6.60 -7.44 -1.24
N ARG A 291 -7.24 -6.76 -2.19
CA ARG A 291 -8.46 -5.96 -1.96
C ARG A 291 -9.63 -6.81 -1.48
N ARG A 292 -9.75 -8.02 -2.01
CA ARG A 292 -10.74 -9.00 -1.55
C ARG A 292 -10.42 -9.47 -0.14
N ALA A 293 -9.16 -9.81 0.16
CA ALA A 293 -8.73 -10.15 1.52
C ALA A 293 -9.02 -9.03 2.53
N LEU A 294 -8.71 -7.79 2.17
CA LEU A 294 -9.02 -6.59 2.95
C LEU A 294 -10.51 -6.47 3.25
N SER A 295 -11.35 -6.53 2.22
CA SER A 295 -12.80 -6.38 2.35
C SER A 295 -13.40 -7.46 3.26
N LEU A 296 -12.95 -8.71 3.11
CA LEU A 296 -13.40 -9.83 3.94
C LEU A 296 -12.91 -9.70 5.38
N ALA A 297 -11.66 -9.30 5.60
CA ALA A 297 -11.13 -9.03 6.93
C ALA A 297 -11.93 -7.94 7.68
N GLN A 298 -12.40 -6.92 6.96
CA GLN A 298 -13.29 -5.89 7.50
C GLN A 298 -14.68 -6.44 7.85
N LEU A 299 -15.27 -7.28 6.99
CA LEU A 299 -16.54 -7.95 7.28
C LEU A 299 -16.46 -8.89 8.48
N ILE A 300 -15.33 -9.57 8.67
CA ILE A 300 -15.03 -10.39 9.85
C ILE A 300 -14.87 -9.52 11.11
N GLY A 301 -14.54 -8.23 10.95
CA GLY A 301 -14.39 -7.26 12.03
C GLY A 301 -12.99 -7.20 12.62
N ILE A 302 -11.95 -7.63 11.87
CA ILE A 302 -10.56 -7.63 12.36
C ILE A 302 -10.09 -6.21 12.71
N GLU A 303 -10.42 -5.22 11.89
CA GLU A 303 -10.07 -3.81 12.10
C GLU A 303 -10.58 -3.26 13.45
N ARG A 304 -11.79 -3.66 13.87
CA ARG A 304 -12.43 -3.14 15.09
C ARG A 304 -11.98 -3.87 16.35
N ASN A 305 -11.56 -5.13 16.22
CA ASN A 305 -11.22 -5.97 17.36
C ASN A 305 -10.08 -6.95 17.01
N GLY A 306 -8.89 -6.40 16.74
CA GLY A 306 -7.71 -7.16 16.33
C GLY A 306 -7.21 -8.19 17.35
N GLY A 307 -7.66 -8.13 18.60
CA GLY A 307 -7.38 -9.13 19.63
C GLY A 307 -8.34 -10.33 19.63
N ARG A 308 -9.45 -10.27 18.89
CA ARG A 308 -10.43 -11.36 18.84
C ARG A 308 -9.87 -12.52 18.01
N PRO A 309 -9.86 -13.77 18.53
CA PRO A 309 -9.45 -14.94 17.75
C PRO A 309 -10.32 -15.13 16.50
N LEU A 310 -9.69 -15.54 15.40
CA LEU A 310 -10.39 -15.90 14.16
C LEU A 310 -10.99 -17.29 14.24
N LYS A 311 -12.11 -17.49 13.55
CA LYS A 311 -12.74 -18.80 13.41
C LYS A 311 -11.97 -19.63 12.39
N SER A 312 -11.51 -20.80 12.82
CA SER A 312 -11.01 -21.84 11.92
C SER A 312 -12.17 -22.65 11.33
N CYS A 313 -12.02 -23.05 10.06
CA CYS A 313 -12.91 -24.05 9.46
C CYS A 313 -12.54 -25.50 9.85
N ASP A 314 -11.46 -25.70 10.61
CA ASP A 314 -11.09 -26.97 11.20
C ASP A 314 -11.24 -26.95 12.73
N PRO A 315 -12.23 -27.65 13.31
CA PRO A 315 -12.42 -27.69 14.76
C PRO A 315 -11.28 -28.43 15.49
N THR A 316 -10.43 -29.18 14.78
CA THR A 316 -9.30 -29.91 15.36
C THR A 316 -8.01 -29.10 15.42
N THR A 317 -7.98 -27.91 14.79
CA THR A 317 -6.81 -27.03 14.81
C THR A 317 -6.56 -26.53 16.22
N ASN A 318 -5.31 -26.66 16.69
CA ASN A 318 -4.87 -26.06 17.94
C ASN A 318 -5.02 -24.52 17.85
N PRO A 319 -5.82 -23.87 18.73
CA PRO A 319 -6.01 -22.42 18.69
C PRO A 319 -4.71 -21.62 18.83
N ALA A 320 -3.69 -22.16 19.50
CA ALA A 320 -2.38 -21.52 19.65
C ALA A 320 -1.57 -21.48 18.34
N MET A 321 -1.95 -22.29 17.34
CA MET A 321 -1.31 -22.36 16.02
C MET A 321 -2.07 -21.55 14.97
N ILE A 322 -3.15 -20.85 15.35
CA ILE A 322 -3.91 -20.01 14.43
C ILE A 322 -3.21 -18.64 14.35
N PRO A 323 -2.93 -18.12 13.14
CA PRO A 323 -2.38 -16.78 12.97
C PRO A 323 -3.21 -15.73 13.71
N SER A 324 -2.53 -14.81 14.38
CA SER A 324 -3.22 -13.73 15.08
C SER A 324 -3.92 -12.80 14.09
N SER A 325 -5.09 -12.28 14.47
CA SER A 325 -5.88 -11.39 13.61
C SER A 325 -5.12 -10.13 13.24
N HIS A 326 -4.32 -9.58 14.17
CA HIS A 326 -3.47 -8.41 13.91
C HIS A 326 -2.33 -8.71 12.93
N GLN A 327 -1.74 -9.92 12.95
CA GLN A 327 -0.69 -10.30 12.01
C GLN A 327 -1.24 -10.43 10.58
N LEU A 328 -2.42 -11.02 10.42
CA LEU A 328 -3.11 -11.06 9.12
C LEU A 328 -3.51 -9.65 8.65
N TRP A 329 -4.05 -8.84 9.56
CA TRP A 329 -4.43 -7.47 9.24
C TRP A 329 -3.24 -6.62 8.77
N TYR A 330 -2.12 -6.73 9.48
CA TYR A 330 -0.85 -6.14 9.07
C TYR A 330 -0.46 -6.60 7.66
N ARG A 331 -0.41 -7.92 7.42
CA ARG A 331 0.04 -8.47 6.14
C ARG A 331 -0.82 -7.99 4.97
N ILE A 332 -2.14 -7.95 5.16
CA ILE A 332 -3.08 -7.45 4.15
C ILE A 332 -2.81 -5.97 3.87
N ASN A 333 -2.66 -5.14 4.92
CA ASN A 333 -2.36 -3.70 4.76
C ASN A 333 -1.01 -3.45 4.09
N PHE A 334 0.02 -4.22 4.44
CA PHE A 334 1.33 -4.17 3.80
C PHE A 334 1.22 -4.40 2.30
N CYS A 335 0.61 -5.51 1.90
CA CYS A 335 0.47 -5.87 0.48
C CYS A 335 -0.40 -4.87 -0.28
N ASP A 336 -1.54 -4.47 0.29
CA ASP A 336 -2.43 -3.49 -0.34
C ASP A 336 -1.71 -2.18 -0.62
N ARG A 337 -1.03 -1.62 0.38
CA ARG A 337 -0.38 -0.32 0.26
C ARG A 337 0.85 -0.38 -0.63
N TYR A 338 1.64 -1.45 -0.53
CA TYR A 338 2.80 -1.63 -1.40
C TYR A 338 2.38 -1.69 -2.87
N LEU A 339 1.39 -2.52 -3.20
CA LEU A 339 0.87 -2.63 -4.56
C LEU A 339 0.20 -1.34 -5.03
N SER A 340 -0.59 -0.70 -4.16
CA SER A 340 -1.26 0.56 -4.49
C SER A 340 -0.25 1.67 -4.79
N LEU A 341 0.82 1.77 -4.00
CA LEU A 341 1.89 2.74 -4.23
C LEU A 341 2.61 2.49 -5.56
N LEU A 342 2.96 1.24 -5.88
CA LEU A 342 3.62 0.88 -7.14
C LEU A 342 2.75 1.13 -8.37
N LEU A 343 1.44 0.90 -8.25
CA LEU A 343 0.48 1.00 -9.36
C LEU A 343 -0.18 2.39 -9.47
N GLY A 344 0.16 3.33 -8.58
CA GLY A 344 -0.45 4.66 -8.56
C GLY A 344 -1.92 4.67 -8.16
N LEU A 345 -2.34 3.71 -7.31
CA LEU A 345 -3.70 3.53 -6.83
C LEU A 345 -3.87 4.04 -5.38
N PRO A 346 -5.09 4.40 -4.95
CA PRO A 346 -5.36 4.75 -3.57
C PRO A 346 -5.28 3.52 -2.66
N ALA A 347 -4.89 3.69 -1.39
CA ALA A 347 -4.92 2.63 -0.39
C ALA A 347 -6.37 2.20 -0.05
N GLY A 348 -6.55 0.97 0.43
CA GLY A 348 -7.87 0.41 0.73
C GLY A 348 -8.41 0.76 2.10
N THR A 349 -7.51 1.12 3.02
CA THR A 349 -7.88 1.61 4.34
C THR A 349 -6.80 2.56 4.85
N GLN A 350 -7.23 3.46 5.74
CA GLN A 350 -6.39 4.41 6.46
C GLN A 350 -5.96 3.86 7.83
N ASP A 351 -6.44 2.68 8.22
CA ASP A 351 -6.20 2.09 9.54
C ASP A 351 -4.73 1.72 9.77
N ASN A 352 -4.16 2.14 10.90
CA ASN A 352 -2.81 1.76 11.33
C ASN A 352 -2.82 1.01 12.67
N SER A 353 -3.94 0.38 13.03
CA SER A 353 -4.10 -0.28 14.33
C SER A 353 -3.07 -1.39 14.59
N PHE A 354 -2.52 -2.00 13.53
CA PHE A 354 -1.44 -3.00 13.62
C PHE A 354 -0.12 -2.44 14.22
N MET A 355 0.04 -1.12 14.30
CA MET A 355 1.16 -0.45 14.97
C MET A 355 0.97 -0.27 16.48
N CYS A 356 -0.19 -0.60 17.03
CA CYS A 356 -0.48 -0.41 18.46
C CYS A 356 0.54 -1.15 19.33
N GLU A 357 1.02 -0.50 20.40
CA GLU A 357 2.02 -1.07 21.33
C GLU A 357 1.58 -2.42 21.92
N THR A 358 0.27 -2.62 22.08
CA THR A 358 -0.31 -3.90 22.54
C THR A 358 0.02 -5.06 21.61
N TYR A 359 0.15 -4.81 20.30
CA TYR A 359 0.43 -5.82 19.29
C TYR A 359 1.91 -5.86 18.92
N THR A 360 2.63 -4.74 19.01
CA THR A 360 4.05 -4.65 18.65
C THR A 360 5.00 -4.93 19.81
N GLY A 361 4.49 -5.15 21.03
CA GLY A 361 5.32 -5.38 22.22
C GLY A 361 6.37 -6.49 22.07
N ASN A 362 6.02 -7.57 21.37
CA ASN A 362 6.89 -8.73 21.13
C ASN A 362 7.58 -8.71 19.75
N ASP A 363 7.33 -7.69 18.92
CA ASP A 363 7.98 -7.59 17.62
C ASP A 363 9.48 -7.31 17.77
N THR A 364 10.26 -7.93 16.91
CA THR A 364 11.65 -7.58 16.66
C THR A 364 11.77 -6.13 16.14
N PRO A 365 12.95 -5.48 16.27
CA PRO A 365 13.17 -4.16 15.69
C PRO A 365 12.87 -4.10 14.19
N MET A 366 13.16 -5.17 13.45
CA MET A 366 12.87 -5.27 12.01
C MET A 366 11.37 -5.32 11.72
N GLU A 367 10.60 -6.11 12.47
CA GLU A 367 9.13 -6.17 12.33
C GLU A 367 8.48 -4.81 12.65
N LYS A 368 8.95 -4.13 13.69
CA LYS A 368 8.49 -2.76 14.02
C LYS A 368 8.77 -1.79 12.89
N LEU A 369 9.96 -1.87 12.30
CA LEU A 369 10.37 -1.02 11.19
C LEU A 369 9.55 -1.32 9.92
N GLU A 370 9.28 -2.58 9.61
CA GLU A 370 8.46 -3.00 8.46
C GLU A 370 7.01 -2.50 8.59
N LYS A 371 6.41 -2.65 9.77
CA LYS A 371 5.08 -2.09 10.07
C LYS A 371 5.10 -0.55 9.98
N ARG A 372 6.17 0.11 10.44
CA ARG A 372 6.33 1.58 10.30
C ARG A 372 6.40 2.01 8.83
N TYR A 373 7.16 1.30 8.01
CA TYR A 373 7.22 1.56 6.57
C TYR A 373 5.87 1.33 5.89
N THR A 374 5.06 0.37 6.35
CA THR A 374 3.68 0.19 5.88
C THR A 374 2.79 1.41 6.14
N ALA A 375 2.96 2.06 7.29
CA ALA A 375 2.27 3.32 7.60
C ALA A 375 2.79 4.49 6.74
N ILE A 376 4.10 4.52 6.49
CA ILE A 376 4.71 5.55 5.63
C ILE A 376 4.27 5.40 4.17
N CYS A 377 4.16 4.18 3.64
CA CYS A 377 3.61 3.91 2.30
C CYS A 377 2.25 4.60 2.10
N LEU A 378 1.36 4.52 3.09
CA LEU A 378 0.06 5.19 3.08
C LEU A 378 0.22 6.71 2.96
N ARG A 379 1.11 7.32 3.76
CA ARG A 379 1.36 8.77 3.68
C ARG A 379 1.92 9.21 2.33
N ILE A 380 2.74 8.37 1.68
CA ILE A 380 3.25 8.66 0.32
C ILE A 380 2.10 8.61 -0.70
N ILE A 381 1.19 7.64 -0.57
CA ILE A 381 -0.02 7.57 -1.40
C ILE A 381 -0.85 8.84 -1.21
N ASP A 382 -1.15 9.24 0.02
CA ASP A 382 -1.91 10.47 0.30
C ASP A 382 -1.22 11.71 -0.27
N ARG A 383 0.12 11.78 -0.15
CA ARG A 383 0.94 12.85 -0.74
C ARG A 383 0.78 12.90 -2.25
N ASN A 384 0.78 11.75 -2.93
CA ASN A 384 0.63 11.69 -4.39
C ASN A 384 -0.73 12.24 -4.87
N HIS A 385 -1.75 12.21 -4.00
CA HIS A 385 -3.07 12.80 -4.29
C HIS A 385 -3.23 14.26 -3.80
N ALA A 386 -2.26 14.81 -3.08
CA ALA A 386 -2.32 16.17 -2.54
C ALA A 386 -2.01 17.24 -3.60
N SER A 387 -2.39 18.49 -3.32
CA SER A 387 -2.02 19.62 -4.17
C SER A 387 -0.50 19.83 -4.23
N THR A 388 0.03 20.49 -5.27
CA THR A 388 1.48 20.66 -5.44
C THR A 388 2.18 21.35 -4.25
N SER A 389 1.51 22.32 -3.62
CA SER A 389 2.05 23.05 -2.47
C SER A 389 2.08 22.21 -1.21
N GLU A 390 0.98 21.50 -0.92
CA GLU A 390 0.86 20.61 0.24
C GLU A 390 1.77 19.39 0.09
N GLY A 391 1.84 18.82 -1.11
CA GLY A 391 2.62 17.62 -1.40
C GLY A 391 4.10 17.76 -1.07
N TYR A 392 4.71 18.94 -1.25
CA TYR A 392 6.12 19.12 -0.90
C TYR A 392 6.33 19.27 0.62
N ALA A 393 5.41 19.91 1.33
CA ALA A 393 5.46 19.96 2.80
C ALA A 393 5.26 18.56 3.42
N MET A 394 4.32 17.79 2.87
CA MET A 394 4.15 16.37 3.24
C MET A 394 5.42 15.57 2.94
N THR A 395 6.06 15.82 1.79
CA THR A 395 7.31 15.14 1.41
C THR A 395 8.40 15.33 2.47
N GLN A 396 8.62 16.56 2.93
CA GLN A 396 9.59 16.84 4.01
C GLN A 396 9.20 16.15 5.32
N SER A 397 7.92 16.18 5.69
CA SER A 397 7.44 15.53 6.91
C SER A 397 7.57 14.01 6.87
N ILE A 398 7.37 13.38 5.72
CA ILE A 398 7.55 11.94 5.54
C ILE A 398 9.03 11.57 5.55
N ASP A 399 9.88 12.38 4.91
CA ASP A 399 11.34 12.18 4.92
C ASP A 399 11.91 12.16 6.35
N CYS A 400 11.52 13.14 7.18
CA CYS A 400 11.88 13.13 8.60
C CYS A 400 11.38 11.88 9.34
N GLU A 401 10.22 11.34 8.97
CA GLU A 401 9.70 10.11 9.58
C GLU A 401 10.50 8.87 9.16
N LEU A 402 10.87 8.78 7.87
CA LEU A 402 11.75 7.74 7.35
C LEU A 402 13.13 7.79 8.03
N GLU A 403 13.71 8.97 8.17
CA GLU A 403 14.99 9.17 8.84
C GLU A 403 14.91 8.77 10.32
N HIS A 404 13.84 9.17 11.02
CA HIS A 404 13.63 8.78 12.42
C HIS A 404 13.48 7.27 12.58
N ALA A 405 12.67 6.63 11.72
CA ALA A 405 12.49 5.18 11.73
C ALA A 405 13.82 4.46 11.40
N ALA A 406 14.61 4.96 10.46
CA ALA A 406 15.90 4.37 10.13
C ALA A 406 16.92 4.44 11.28
N LYS A 407 16.92 5.54 12.04
CA LYS A 407 17.81 5.74 13.19
C LYS A 407 17.57 4.73 14.31
N THR A 408 16.38 4.15 14.44
CA THR A 408 16.09 3.18 15.52
C THR A 408 16.85 1.87 15.37
N MET A 409 17.37 1.56 14.18
CA MET A 409 18.14 0.34 13.93
C MET A 409 19.62 0.45 14.31
N GLY A 410 20.14 1.68 14.46
CA GLY A 410 21.56 1.94 14.69
C GLY A 410 22.42 1.84 13.43
N ALA A 411 23.60 2.46 13.45
CA ALA A 411 24.45 2.63 12.27
C ALA A 411 24.96 1.29 11.68
N GLY A 412 25.38 0.35 12.54
CA GLY A 412 25.91 -0.94 12.09
C GLY A 412 24.88 -1.81 11.37
N TRP A 413 23.58 -1.61 11.62
CA TRP A 413 22.53 -2.32 10.88
C TRP A 413 22.52 -1.90 9.40
N TRP A 414 22.91 -0.68 9.05
CA TRP A 414 22.89 -0.20 7.67
C TRP A 414 24.08 -0.66 6.82
N GLU A 415 25.06 -1.35 7.43
CA GLU A 415 26.19 -1.93 6.73
C GLU A 415 25.75 -3.07 5.81
N MET A 416 26.51 -3.26 4.72
CA MET A 416 26.30 -4.37 3.80
C MET A 416 26.80 -5.68 4.42
N PRO A 417 25.96 -6.71 4.56
CA PRO A 417 26.42 -8.03 5.02
C PRO A 417 27.47 -8.60 4.07
N PRO A 418 28.58 -9.19 4.58
CA PRO A 418 29.57 -9.82 3.72
C PRO A 418 28.99 -11.06 3.04
N MET A 419 29.46 -11.37 1.82
CA MET A 419 28.96 -12.50 1.03
C MET A 419 29.06 -13.86 1.76
N SER A 420 30.03 -14.00 2.66
CA SER A 420 30.21 -15.22 3.47
C SER A 420 29.03 -15.51 4.39
N THR A 421 28.25 -14.50 4.81
CA THR A 421 27.08 -14.70 5.68
C THR A 421 25.93 -15.38 4.95
N PHE A 422 25.94 -15.42 3.61
CA PHE A 422 24.92 -16.13 2.83
C PHE A 422 25.23 -17.62 2.64
N ALA A 423 26.42 -18.08 3.05
CA ALA A 423 26.83 -19.48 2.90
C ALA A 423 26.19 -20.43 3.91
N ASP A 424 25.74 -19.91 5.05
CA ASP A 424 25.06 -20.68 6.08
C ASP A 424 23.53 -20.66 5.86
N PRO A 425 22.89 -21.80 5.57
CA PRO A 425 21.44 -21.88 5.35
C PRO A 425 20.60 -21.38 6.53
N GLU A 426 21.09 -21.49 7.77
CA GLU A 426 20.33 -21.09 8.97
C GLU A 426 20.23 -19.56 9.09
N THR A 427 21.29 -18.84 8.73
CA THR A 427 21.34 -17.37 8.80
C THR A 427 20.95 -16.69 7.48
N GLN A 428 21.01 -17.41 6.35
CA GLN A 428 20.75 -16.86 5.01
C GLN A 428 19.43 -16.08 4.93
N MET A 429 18.32 -16.65 5.42
CA MET A 429 17.00 -15.99 5.33
C MET A 429 16.94 -14.71 6.16
N THR A 430 17.51 -14.69 7.35
CA THR A 430 17.59 -13.48 8.19
C THR A 430 18.37 -12.36 7.50
N VAL A 431 19.49 -12.70 6.87
CA VAL A 431 20.30 -11.73 6.10
C VAL A 431 19.55 -11.24 4.87
N MET A 432 18.82 -12.11 4.18
CA MET A 432 17.98 -11.74 3.05
C MET A 432 16.85 -10.79 3.47
N SER A 433 16.12 -11.10 4.55
CA SER A 433 15.08 -10.21 5.10
C SER A 433 15.65 -8.86 5.53
N HIS A 434 16.87 -8.85 6.06
CA HIS A 434 17.58 -7.62 6.39
C HIS A 434 17.84 -6.77 5.13
N LEU A 435 18.45 -7.35 4.08
CA LEU A 435 18.66 -6.64 2.81
C LEU A 435 17.36 -6.14 2.18
N MET A 436 16.30 -6.96 2.19
CA MET A 436 14.98 -6.57 1.68
C MET A 436 14.45 -5.32 2.37
N LEU A 437 14.59 -5.24 3.70
CA LEU A 437 14.09 -4.10 4.47
C LEU A 437 14.92 -2.83 4.23
N GLN A 438 16.24 -2.96 4.06
CA GLN A 438 17.10 -1.84 3.65
C GLN A 438 16.76 -1.34 2.23
N ILE A 439 16.53 -2.27 1.29
CA ILE A 439 16.10 -1.93 -0.07
C ILE A 439 14.74 -1.23 -0.02
N HIS A 440 13.80 -1.73 0.77
CA HIS A 440 12.48 -1.11 0.93
C HIS A 440 12.59 0.33 1.42
N HIS A 441 13.43 0.61 2.43
CA HIS A 441 13.67 1.97 2.92
C HIS A 441 14.10 2.93 1.80
N HIS A 442 15.14 2.55 1.05
CA HIS A 442 15.66 3.41 -0.02
C HIS A 442 14.68 3.51 -1.20
N SER A 443 13.91 2.46 -1.51
CA SER A 443 12.84 2.52 -2.50
C SER A 443 11.73 3.51 -2.11
N LEU A 444 11.38 3.60 -0.82
CA LEU A 444 10.44 4.62 -0.34
C LEU A 444 10.99 6.03 -0.47
N LEU A 445 12.28 6.25 -0.17
CA LEU A 445 12.94 7.54 -0.38
C LEU A 445 12.95 7.94 -1.86
N ILE A 446 13.23 7.00 -2.77
CA ILE A 446 13.14 7.24 -4.22
C ILE A 446 11.73 7.69 -4.58
N LEU A 447 10.70 6.91 -4.27
CA LEU A 447 9.30 7.25 -4.60
C LEU A 447 8.83 8.56 -3.95
N LEU A 448 9.32 8.87 -2.75
CA LEU A 448 9.04 10.10 -2.05
C LEU A 448 9.63 11.32 -2.77
N HIS A 449 10.89 11.26 -3.20
CA HIS A 449 11.60 12.42 -3.77
C HIS A 449 11.52 12.52 -5.29
N LEU A 450 11.15 11.43 -5.98
CA LEU A 450 11.03 11.32 -7.44
C LEU A 450 10.28 12.51 -8.08
N PRO A 451 9.13 13.00 -7.52
CA PRO A 451 8.41 14.09 -8.15
C PRO A 451 9.12 15.44 -8.17
N TYR A 452 10.22 15.58 -7.45
CA TYR A 452 10.97 16.83 -7.31
C TYR A 452 12.38 16.76 -7.91
N MET A 453 12.90 15.56 -8.20
CA MET A 453 14.33 15.38 -8.52
C MET A 453 14.77 16.09 -9.81
N LEU A 454 13.88 16.25 -10.80
CA LEU A 454 14.14 16.96 -12.06
C LEU A 454 13.52 18.36 -12.11
N ARG A 455 12.90 18.84 -11.01
CA ARG A 455 12.22 20.14 -11.04
C ARG A 455 13.21 21.29 -10.97
N ASN A 456 13.08 22.20 -11.93
CA ASN A 456 13.68 23.53 -11.96
C ASN A 456 15.15 23.56 -11.46
N PRO A 457 16.13 23.25 -12.33
CA PRO A 457 17.55 23.23 -11.97
C PRO A 457 18.12 24.60 -11.57
N THR A 458 17.36 25.69 -11.75
CA THR A 458 17.76 27.04 -11.30
C THR A 458 17.29 27.35 -9.87
N ASN A 459 16.46 26.49 -9.29
CA ASN A 459 15.93 26.63 -7.94
C ASN A 459 16.45 25.52 -7.02
N ASN A 460 17.44 25.89 -6.20
CA ASN A 460 18.12 24.98 -5.27
C ASN A 460 17.20 24.32 -4.22
N ARG A 461 15.93 24.72 -4.13
CA ARG A 461 14.94 24.11 -3.22
C ARG A 461 14.83 22.59 -3.41
N PHE A 462 15.04 22.08 -4.62
CA PHE A 462 14.85 20.65 -4.93
C PHE A 462 16.17 19.86 -4.98
N ASP A 463 17.32 20.50 -4.75
CA ASP A 463 18.63 19.84 -4.78
C ASP A 463 18.71 18.68 -3.78
N TYR A 464 18.14 18.86 -2.59
CA TYR A 464 18.05 17.81 -1.58
C TYR A 464 17.30 16.57 -2.11
N SER A 465 16.15 16.75 -2.75
CA SER A 465 15.39 15.64 -3.32
C SER A 465 16.19 14.88 -4.38
N LYS A 466 16.93 15.60 -5.22
CA LYS A 466 17.80 14.98 -6.22
C LYS A 466 18.92 14.18 -5.57
N GLN A 467 19.58 14.74 -4.57
CA GLN A 467 20.64 14.06 -3.82
C GLN A 467 20.13 12.77 -3.16
N VAL A 468 19.00 12.84 -2.45
CA VAL A 468 18.37 11.68 -1.81
C VAL A 468 18.01 10.60 -2.82
N CYS A 469 17.47 10.97 -3.98
CA CYS A 469 17.20 10.02 -5.07
C CYS A 469 18.48 9.33 -5.55
N LEU A 470 19.54 10.08 -5.83
CA LEU A 470 20.82 9.52 -6.31
C LEU A 470 21.47 8.59 -5.28
N GLU A 471 21.55 9.02 -4.02
CA GLU A 471 22.12 8.23 -2.91
C GLU A 471 21.31 6.95 -2.66
N SER A 472 19.98 7.08 -2.58
CA SER A 472 19.09 5.93 -2.37
C SER A 472 19.13 4.96 -3.55
N SER A 473 19.21 5.46 -4.79
CA SER A 473 19.40 4.61 -5.96
C SER A 473 20.67 3.78 -5.86
N ARG A 474 21.83 4.39 -5.56
CA ARG A 474 23.08 3.63 -5.38
C ARG A 474 22.96 2.58 -4.27
N ALA A 475 22.30 2.93 -3.17
CA ALA A 475 22.09 2.06 -2.04
C ALA A 475 21.20 0.85 -2.38
N VAL A 476 20.13 1.04 -3.16
CA VAL A 476 19.30 -0.06 -3.70
C VAL A 476 20.14 -0.94 -4.62
N LEU A 477 20.75 -0.37 -5.65
CA LEU A 477 21.45 -1.14 -6.69
C LEU A 477 22.57 -2.02 -6.13
N LYS A 478 23.40 -1.49 -5.21
CA LYS A 478 24.46 -2.26 -4.53
C LYS A 478 23.88 -3.46 -3.76
N ARG A 479 22.76 -3.27 -3.06
CA ARG A 479 22.08 -4.32 -2.28
C ARG A 479 21.41 -5.35 -3.17
N CYS A 480 20.81 -4.92 -4.27
CA CYS A 480 20.15 -5.82 -5.23
C CYS A 480 21.16 -6.76 -5.90
N VAL A 481 22.36 -6.28 -6.26
CA VAL A 481 23.43 -7.13 -6.81
C VAL A 481 23.81 -8.21 -5.80
N VAL A 482 24.04 -7.86 -4.53
CA VAL A 482 24.36 -8.82 -3.47
C VAL A 482 23.21 -9.82 -3.26
N PHE A 483 21.97 -9.32 -3.15
CA PHE A 483 20.79 -10.16 -2.95
C PHE A 483 20.60 -11.17 -4.09
N ARG A 484 20.67 -10.71 -5.35
CA ARG A 484 20.46 -11.57 -6.52
C ARG A 484 21.65 -12.49 -6.83
N THR A 485 22.84 -12.17 -6.33
CA THR A 485 23.97 -13.12 -6.34
C THR A 485 23.77 -14.25 -5.34
N ALA A 486 23.13 -13.98 -4.20
CA ALA A 486 22.80 -15.00 -3.21
C ALA A 486 21.49 -15.76 -3.50
N ASN A 487 20.60 -15.18 -4.31
CA ASN A 487 19.30 -15.74 -4.69
C ASN A 487 18.98 -15.42 -6.16
N ASP A 488 19.30 -16.38 -7.02
CA ASP A 488 19.13 -16.34 -8.48
C ASP A 488 17.72 -16.76 -8.96
N ALA A 489 16.82 -17.15 -8.05
CA ALA A 489 15.43 -17.43 -8.37
C ALA A 489 14.63 -16.12 -8.56
N ALA A 490 14.30 -15.77 -9.82
CA ALA A 490 13.61 -14.52 -10.16
C ALA A 490 12.23 -14.40 -9.50
N PHE A 491 11.50 -15.52 -9.42
CA PHE A 491 10.18 -15.60 -8.79
C PHE A 491 10.21 -15.63 -7.26
N SER A 492 11.39 -15.52 -6.64
CA SER A 492 11.52 -15.26 -5.20
C SER A 492 11.85 -13.79 -4.99
N CYS A 493 11.03 -13.11 -4.17
CA CYS A 493 11.25 -11.72 -3.77
C CYS A 493 11.21 -10.70 -4.93
N ARG A 494 10.27 -10.84 -5.87
CA ARG A 494 10.09 -10.02 -7.07
C ARG A 494 10.12 -8.50 -6.88
N HIS A 495 9.70 -8.00 -5.72
CA HIS A 495 9.77 -6.58 -5.35
C HIS A 495 11.19 -5.97 -5.45
N ILE A 496 12.24 -6.79 -5.31
CA ILE A 496 13.64 -6.38 -5.46
C ILE A 496 13.92 -5.97 -6.91
N ASP A 497 13.34 -6.65 -7.89
CA ASP A 497 13.60 -6.36 -9.32
C ASP A 497 12.94 -5.04 -9.73
N TYR A 498 11.69 -4.82 -9.29
CA TYR A 498 11.02 -3.53 -9.50
C TYR A 498 11.79 -2.38 -8.83
N SER A 499 12.25 -2.57 -7.59
CA SER A 499 13.07 -1.59 -6.89
C SER A 499 14.39 -1.30 -7.64
N SER A 500 15.02 -2.35 -8.17
CA SER A 500 16.26 -2.25 -8.94
C SER A 500 16.07 -1.44 -10.23
N LEU A 501 15.01 -1.74 -10.99
CA LEU A 501 14.71 -1.01 -12.22
C LEU A 501 14.42 0.46 -11.92
N MET A 502 13.55 0.75 -10.95
CA MET A 502 13.22 2.12 -10.55
C MET A 502 14.48 2.88 -10.10
N ALA A 503 15.33 2.25 -9.29
CA ALA A 503 16.57 2.84 -8.83
C ALA A 503 17.56 3.11 -9.98
N ALA A 504 17.69 2.19 -10.93
CA ALA A 504 18.56 2.35 -12.10
C ALA A 504 18.07 3.48 -13.01
N MET A 505 16.77 3.52 -13.33
CA MET A 505 16.18 4.63 -14.09
C MET A 505 16.39 5.97 -13.36
N THR A 506 16.16 6.00 -12.04
CA THR A 506 16.34 7.21 -11.23
C THR A 506 17.79 7.68 -11.24
N LEU A 507 18.75 6.75 -11.10
CA LEU A 507 20.18 7.06 -11.11
C LEU A 507 20.61 7.66 -12.45
N LEU A 508 20.25 7.00 -13.55
CA LEU A 508 20.61 7.41 -14.92
C LEU A 508 19.98 8.76 -15.28
N LEU A 509 18.70 8.96 -14.98
CA LEU A 509 18.01 10.23 -15.23
C LEU A 509 18.52 11.36 -14.34
N GLY A 510 19.02 11.06 -13.15
CA GLY A 510 19.66 12.04 -12.28
C GLY A 510 20.91 12.70 -12.89
N HIS A 511 21.54 12.06 -13.90
CA HIS A 511 22.67 12.60 -14.64
C HIS A 511 22.31 13.62 -15.72
N LEU A 512 21.01 13.86 -15.99
CA LEU A 512 20.56 14.88 -16.96
C LEU A 512 21.01 16.30 -16.61
N SER A 513 21.31 16.55 -15.33
CA SER A 513 21.90 17.80 -14.88
C SER A 513 22.95 17.51 -13.80
N ARG A 514 23.99 18.34 -13.71
CA ARG A 514 24.93 18.27 -12.59
C ARG A 514 24.28 18.86 -11.33
N PRO A 515 24.40 18.23 -10.14
CA PRO A 515 23.96 18.84 -8.88
C PRO A 515 24.71 20.16 -8.61
N PRO A 516 24.04 21.20 -8.08
CA PRO A 516 24.70 22.46 -7.75
C PRO A 516 25.78 22.27 -6.68
N GLY A 517 26.93 22.91 -6.84
CA GLY A 517 28.02 22.89 -5.86
C GLY A 517 28.96 21.67 -5.93
N VAL A 518 28.65 20.65 -6.72
CA VAL A 518 29.55 19.51 -6.97
C VAL A 518 30.57 19.89 -8.04
N ARG A 519 31.85 19.61 -7.79
CA ARG A 519 32.92 19.91 -8.74
C ARG A 519 32.86 18.99 -9.95
N ASP A 520 33.37 19.44 -11.09
CA ASP A 520 33.32 18.65 -12.33
C ASP A 520 34.13 17.35 -12.26
N ASP A 521 35.28 17.37 -11.59
CA ASP A 521 36.12 16.20 -11.40
C ASP A 521 35.46 15.15 -10.50
N GLU A 522 34.86 15.60 -9.39
CA GLU A 522 34.08 14.72 -8.49
C GLU A 522 32.85 14.15 -9.19
N TRP A 523 32.14 14.98 -9.97
CA TRP A 523 30.97 14.55 -10.73
C TRP A 523 31.33 13.57 -11.86
N ALA A 524 32.48 13.75 -12.51
CA ALA A 524 32.98 12.83 -13.51
C ALA A 524 33.32 11.45 -12.91
N LEU A 525 33.99 11.42 -11.76
CA LEU A 525 34.29 10.17 -11.06
C LEU A 525 33.01 9.45 -10.63
N GLN A 526 32.08 10.16 -9.98
CA GLN A 526 30.81 9.59 -9.54
C GLN A 526 30.00 9.02 -10.70
N ARG A 527 30.07 9.68 -11.86
CA ARG A 527 29.40 9.23 -13.07
C ARG A 527 29.98 7.93 -13.60
N ASP A 528 31.30 7.78 -13.62
CA ASP A 528 31.95 6.53 -14.05
C ASP A 528 31.58 5.37 -13.11
N GLU A 529 31.54 5.62 -11.79
CA GLU A 529 31.07 4.65 -10.79
C GLU A 529 29.60 4.27 -10.97
N ASP A 530 28.73 5.26 -11.19
CA ASP A 530 27.29 5.05 -11.39
C ASP A 530 27.02 4.28 -12.69
N ARG A 531 27.79 4.57 -13.75
CA ARG A 531 27.73 3.84 -15.02
C ARG A 531 28.09 2.38 -14.83
N ALA A 532 29.21 2.11 -14.13
CA ALA A 532 29.65 0.76 -13.84
C ALA A 532 28.60 0.01 -13.00
N LEU A 533 28.02 0.66 -11.98
CA LEU A 533 26.97 0.07 -11.16
C LEU A 533 25.70 -0.25 -11.97
N ALA A 534 25.24 0.67 -12.82
CA ALA A 534 24.09 0.45 -13.68
C ALA A 534 24.33 -0.70 -14.67
N GLN A 535 25.55 -0.79 -15.22
CA GLN A 535 25.96 -1.89 -16.11
C GLN A 535 25.96 -3.23 -15.37
N THR A 536 26.52 -3.32 -14.16
CA THR A 536 26.51 -4.54 -13.35
C THR A 536 25.09 -5.01 -13.03
N VAL A 537 24.17 -4.08 -12.72
CA VAL A 537 22.77 -4.42 -12.47
C VAL A 537 22.08 -4.91 -13.74
N MET A 538 22.32 -4.25 -14.88
CA MET A 538 21.79 -4.66 -16.17
C MET A 538 22.24 -6.10 -16.51
N GLU A 539 23.53 -6.39 -16.40
CA GLU A 539 24.09 -7.73 -16.63
C GLU A 539 23.48 -8.77 -15.68
N LYS A 540 23.28 -8.41 -14.40
CA LYS A 540 22.62 -9.30 -13.44
C LYS A 540 21.15 -9.56 -13.80
N MET A 541 20.44 -8.57 -14.35
CA MET A 541 19.07 -8.76 -14.85
C MET A 541 19.02 -9.62 -16.13
N GLU A 542 19.99 -9.48 -17.05
CA GLU A 542 20.14 -10.36 -18.21
C GLU A 542 20.39 -11.81 -17.77
N GLU A 543 21.29 -12.02 -16.81
CA GLU A 543 21.55 -13.34 -16.22
C GLU A 543 20.28 -13.95 -15.59
N LEU A 544 19.52 -13.17 -14.81
CA LEU A 544 18.26 -13.65 -14.23
C LEU A 544 17.23 -13.99 -15.29
N ALA A 545 17.13 -13.19 -16.35
CA ALA A 545 16.22 -13.43 -17.48
C ALA A 545 16.55 -14.76 -18.16
N ASP A 546 17.82 -15.00 -18.45
CA ASP A 546 18.29 -16.21 -19.12
C ASP A 546 18.13 -17.45 -18.23
N LEU A 547 18.45 -17.35 -16.93
CA LEU A 547 18.36 -18.47 -15.99
C LEU A 547 16.93 -18.91 -15.68
N ASN A 548 15.97 -17.97 -15.68
CA ASN A 548 14.61 -18.21 -15.22
C ASN A 548 13.54 -18.14 -16.32
N ASP A 549 13.93 -17.88 -17.58
CA ASP A 549 13.02 -17.49 -18.67
C ASP A 549 12.12 -16.31 -18.27
N ASP A 550 12.73 -15.29 -17.64
CA ASP A 550 12.01 -14.21 -16.98
C ASP A 550 11.91 -12.94 -17.84
N LYS A 551 10.72 -12.73 -18.41
CA LYS A 551 10.42 -11.57 -19.26
C LYS A 551 10.63 -10.22 -18.56
N LEU A 552 10.27 -10.09 -17.28
CA LEU A 552 10.41 -8.83 -16.54
C LEU A 552 11.88 -8.42 -16.44
N SER A 553 12.77 -9.34 -16.06
CA SER A 553 14.20 -9.06 -15.94
C SER A 553 14.79 -8.69 -17.30
N GLY A 554 14.40 -9.39 -18.37
CA GLY A 554 14.83 -9.08 -19.74
C GLY A 554 14.40 -7.69 -20.22
N GLU A 555 13.13 -7.32 -20.03
CA GLU A 555 12.65 -5.97 -20.37
C GLU A 555 13.30 -4.89 -19.49
N SER A 556 13.55 -5.18 -18.20
CA SER A 556 14.22 -4.26 -17.28
C SER A 556 15.65 -3.96 -17.72
N ALA A 557 16.43 -4.99 -18.09
CA ALA A 557 17.76 -4.84 -18.66
C ALA A 557 17.71 -4.02 -19.95
N GLY A 558 16.75 -4.30 -20.84
CA GLY A 558 16.53 -3.55 -22.07
C GLY A 558 16.28 -2.05 -21.86
N ILE A 559 15.53 -1.67 -20.82
CA ILE A 559 15.30 -0.27 -20.45
C ILE A 559 16.58 0.37 -19.92
N ILE A 560 17.31 -0.30 -19.01
CA ILE A 560 18.57 0.22 -18.46
C ILE A 560 19.58 0.45 -19.58
N LYS A 561 19.69 -0.51 -20.51
CA LYS A 561 20.55 -0.41 -21.70
C LYS A 561 20.24 0.81 -22.56
N GLN A 562 18.95 1.08 -22.78
CA GLN A 562 18.52 2.26 -23.54
C GLN A 562 18.82 3.57 -22.82
N LEU A 563 18.82 3.59 -21.48
CA LEU A 563 19.08 4.80 -20.67
C LEU A 563 20.57 5.06 -20.40
N LEU A 564 21.44 4.04 -20.46
CA LEU A 564 22.89 4.17 -20.24
C LEU A 564 23.57 5.32 -21.02
N PRO A 565 23.25 5.57 -22.31
CA PRO A 565 23.83 6.67 -23.06
C PRO A 565 23.64 8.06 -22.45
N ILE A 566 22.64 8.27 -21.57
CA ILE A 566 22.44 9.56 -20.88
C ILE A 566 23.69 9.99 -20.12
N ILE A 567 24.33 9.02 -19.46
CA ILE A 567 25.57 9.24 -18.72
C ILE A 567 26.69 9.69 -19.65
N ASP A 568 26.79 9.07 -20.83
CA ASP A 568 27.86 9.30 -21.81
C ASP A 568 27.64 10.63 -22.57
N CYS A 569 26.41 10.96 -22.98
CA CYS A 569 26.11 12.20 -23.72
C CYS A 569 26.38 13.47 -22.89
N CYS A 570 26.16 13.42 -21.58
CA CYS A 570 26.49 14.53 -20.69
C CYS A 570 28.01 14.73 -20.50
N ARG A 571 28.86 13.85 -21.07
CA ARG A 571 30.33 13.96 -21.06
C ARG A 571 30.82 14.98 -22.09
N ASN A 572 30.11 15.10 -23.21
CA ASN A 572 30.54 15.89 -24.37
C ASN A 572 29.97 17.31 -24.39
N CYS A 573 28.90 17.60 -23.64
CA CYS A 573 28.36 18.96 -23.53
C CYS A 573 29.33 19.98 -22.88
N LEU A 574 30.43 19.51 -22.29
CA LEU A 574 31.47 20.35 -21.69
C LEU A 574 32.68 20.58 -22.63
N THR A 575 32.81 19.84 -23.73
CA THR A 575 34.04 19.82 -24.55
C THR A 575 33.86 20.30 -25.98
N THR A 576 32.64 20.43 -26.49
CA THR A 576 32.40 20.88 -27.85
C THR A 576 31.49 22.11 -27.90
N ASP A 577 32.01 23.23 -28.40
CA ASP A 577 31.27 24.42 -28.83
C ASP A 577 30.26 24.13 -29.97
N THR A 578 30.21 22.90 -30.46
CA THR A 578 29.11 22.40 -31.29
C THR A 578 28.01 21.92 -30.36
N GLY A 579 26.93 22.70 -30.24
CA GLY A 579 25.70 22.32 -29.56
C GLY A 579 25.04 21.11 -30.23
N GLU A 580 25.62 19.93 -30.07
CA GLU A 580 25.03 18.67 -30.51
C GLU A 580 23.82 18.38 -29.62
N GLU A 581 22.64 18.67 -30.15
CA GLU A 581 21.37 18.21 -29.62
C GLU A 581 21.37 16.67 -29.65
N TRP A 582 21.33 16.05 -28.47
CA TRP A 582 21.06 14.62 -28.38
C TRP A 582 19.61 14.40 -28.00
N ASN A 583 19.01 13.38 -28.62
CA ASN A 583 17.64 12.98 -28.41
C ASN A 583 17.61 11.46 -28.19
N LEU A 584 17.36 11.05 -26.96
CA LEU A 584 17.18 9.66 -26.62
C LEU A 584 15.69 9.32 -26.69
N LYS A 585 15.37 8.28 -27.47
CA LYS A 585 14.02 7.72 -27.59
C LYS A 585 13.97 6.41 -26.83
N LEU A 586 13.24 6.40 -25.73
CA LEU A 586 12.97 5.20 -24.95
C LEU A 586 11.56 4.72 -25.30
N SER A 587 11.46 3.57 -25.96
CA SER A 587 10.16 2.95 -26.22
C SER A 587 9.80 2.03 -25.07
N ILE A 588 8.72 2.38 -24.36
CA ILE A 588 8.19 1.58 -23.25
C ILE A 588 6.86 0.97 -23.70
N PRO A 589 6.68 -0.36 -23.58
CA PRO A 589 5.42 -1.00 -23.91
C PRO A 589 4.23 -0.29 -23.27
N TYR A 590 3.19 0.01 -24.06
CA TYR A 590 1.92 0.63 -23.63
C TYR A 590 1.99 2.06 -23.07
N LEU A 591 3.17 2.52 -22.66
CA LEU A 591 3.44 3.92 -22.36
C LEU A 591 3.91 4.69 -23.61
N GLY A 592 4.33 4.02 -24.67
CA GLY A 592 4.78 4.66 -25.91
C GLY A 592 6.23 5.12 -25.85
N THR A 593 6.59 6.08 -26.70
CA THR A 593 7.97 6.58 -26.80
C THR A 593 8.16 7.83 -25.94
N ILE A 594 9.06 7.72 -24.97
CA ILE A 594 9.56 8.84 -24.16
C ILE A 594 10.73 9.48 -24.89
N ASN A 595 10.64 10.77 -25.16
CA ASN A 595 11.73 11.55 -25.74
C ASN A 595 12.45 12.34 -24.65
N ILE A 596 13.76 12.10 -24.51
CA ILE A 596 14.63 12.82 -23.59
C ILE A 596 15.58 13.65 -24.44
N LYS A 597 15.44 14.98 -24.37
CA LYS A 597 16.23 15.93 -25.14
C LYS A 597 17.06 16.82 -24.23
N ASN A 598 18.26 17.17 -24.69
CA ASN A 598 19.02 18.27 -24.13
C ASN A 598 18.79 19.52 -24.98
N SER A 599 18.07 20.52 -24.46
CA SER A 599 17.88 21.81 -25.13
C SER A 599 18.84 22.83 -24.56
N SER A 600 19.59 23.48 -25.45
CA SER A 600 20.54 24.57 -25.15
C SER A 600 19.88 25.94 -24.95
N ASP A 601 18.54 26.02 -25.04
CA ASP A 601 17.82 27.28 -24.98
C ASP A 601 17.60 27.72 -23.52
N GLN A 602 18.40 28.69 -23.03
CA GLN A 602 18.33 29.21 -21.66
C GLN A 602 16.98 29.90 -21.32
N ASN A 603 16.12 30.12 -22.32
CA ASN A 603 14.76 30.66 -22.15
C ASN A 603 13.65 29.61 -22.28
N ALA A 604 13.96 28.37 -22.69
CA ALA A 604 13.01 27.26 -22.66
C ALA A 604 13.14 26.53 -21.32
N GLN A 605 12.01 26.15 -20.73
CA GLN A 605 12.02 25.34 -19.51
C GLN A 605 12.88 24.08 -19.71
N SER A 606 13.85 23.90 -18.81
CA SER A 606 14.80 22.80 -18.67
C SER A 606 14.31 21.42 -19.11
N HIS A 607 15.18 20.64 -19.77
CA HIS A 607 15.11 19.18 -20.00
C HIS A 607 13.69 18.60 -19.95
N LEU A 608 12.89 18.94 -20.95
CA LEU A 608 11.54 18.40 -21.08
C LEU A 608 11.62 16.91 -21.43
N VAL A 609 11.32 16.06 -20.45
CA VAL A 609 10.87 14.69 -20.70
C VAL A 609 9.46 14.81 -21.26
N ASP A 610 9.34 14.73 -22.59
CA ASP A 610 8.05 14.81 -23.27
C ASP A 610 7.37 13.44 -23.30
N LEU A 611 6.22 13.33 -22.62
CA LEU A 611 5.36 12.14 -22.56
C LEU A 611 4.19 12.21 -23.55
N SER A 612 4.28 13.01 -24.62
CA SER A 612 3.22 13.29 -25.61
C SER A 612 2.60 12.06 -26.31
N HIS A 613 3.13 10.85 -26.11
CA HIS A 613 2.68 9.62 -26.76
C HIS A 613 2.20 8.50 -25.81
N SER A 614 1.85 8.84 -24.55
CA SER A 614 1.27 7.86 -23.61
C SER A 614 -0.04 7.24 -24.13
N GLN A 615 -0.06 5.91 -24.26
CA GLN A 615 -1.25 5.16 -24.73
C GLN A 615 -2.13 4.65 -23.58
N LEU A 616 -1.74 4.86 -22.31
CA LEU A 616 -2.52 4.48 -21.13
C LEU A 616 -3.14 5.72 -20.49
N PRO A 617 -4.41 5.67 -20.03
CA PRO A 617 -4.92 6.72 -19.17
C PRO A 617 -4.13 6.68 -17.87
N THR A 618 -3.22 7.63 -17.70
CA THR A 618 -2.69 7.97 -16.38
C THR A 618 -3.91 8.35 -15.53
N PRO A 619 -4.07 7.85 -14.29
CA PRO A 619 -5.17 8.26 -13.43
C PRO A 619 -5.05 9.76 -13.14
N SER A 620 -5.65 10.57 -14.01
CA SER A 620 -5.64 12.02 -13.92
C SER A 620 -6.83 12.47 -13.08
N ASN A 621 -6.50 13.10 -11.96
CA ASN A 621 -7.42 13.74 -11.04
C ASN A 621 -8.21 14.88 -11.73
N THR A 622 -9.43 14.65 -12.21
CA THR A 622 -10.50 15.65 -12.12
C THR A 622 -11.88 15.01 -12.29
N THR A 623 -12.56 14.69 -11.19
CA THR A 623 -14.02 14.50 -11.21
C THR A 623 -14.68 15.87 -11.09
N THR A 624 -14.58 16.71 -12.13
CA THR A 624 -15.52 17.81 -12.32
C THR A 624 -16.60 17.34 -13.27
N VAL A 625 -17.69 16.81 -12.71
CA VAL A 625 -18.94 16.63 -13.42
C VAL A 625 -19.42 18.01 -13.83
N SER A 626 -19.12 18.41 -15.07
CA SER A 626 -19.83 19.51 -15.71
C SER A 626 -21.07 18.90 -16.35
N PRO A 627 -22.28 19.39 -16.07
CA PRO A 627 -23.48 18.88 -16.71
C PRO A 627 -23.43 19.22 -18.21
N PRO A 628 -23.83 18.30 -19.11
CA PRO A 628 -23.89 18.60 -20.53
C PRO A 628 -24.96 19.66 -20.77
N SER A 629 -24.56 20.79 -21.34
CA SER A 629 -25.46 21.78 -21.91
C SER A 629 -26.09 21.21 -23.18
N PHE A 630 -27.34 20.78 -23.08
CA PHE A 630 -28.16 20.42 -24.25
C PHE A 630 -28.64 21.68 -24.98
N PRO A 631 -28.60 21.73 -26.33
CA PRO A 631 -29.28 22.76 -27.10
C PRO A 631 -30.81 22.55 -27.06
N PRO A 632 -31.64 23.61 -27.15
CA PRO A 632 -33.09 23.50 -27.04
C PRO A 632 -33.76 23.12 -28.37
N ASN A 633 -34.90 22.42 -28.25
CA ASN A 633 -35.90 22.04 -29.26
C ASN A 633 -35.53 20.85 -30.17
N GLN A 634 -36.37 19.83 -30.41
CA GLN A 634 -37.84 19.80 -30.60
C GLN A 634 -38.41 18.38 -30.31
N GLU A 635 -39.64 18.35 -29.79
CA GLU A 635 -40.71 17.32 -29.96
C GLU A 635 -40.66 15.95 -29.25
N THR A 636 -41.56 15.81 -28.26
CA THR A 636 -42.21 14.57 -27.76
C THR A 636 -43.28 14.06 -28.74
N PRO A 637 -43.60 12.75 -28.84
CA PRO A 637 -44.36 11.96 -27.82
C PRO A 637 -43.86 10.48 -27.73
N SER A 638 -44.28 9.53 -26.86
CA SER A 638 -45.27 9.38 -25.78
C SER A 638 -44.95 8.11 -24.97
N THR A 639 -45.38 8.13 -23.71
CA THR A 639 -45.57 7.09 -22.68
C THR A 639 -45.79 5.61 -23.06
N THR A 640 -45.06 4.69 -22.39
CA THR A 640 -45.54 3.39 -21.84
C THR A 640 -44.45 2.77 -20.94
N SER A 641 -44.63 2.73 -19.61
CA SER A 641 -45.12 1.61 -18.77
C SER A 641 -44.07 0.54 -18.43
N VAL A 642 -43.81 0.38 -17.12
CA VAL A 642 -42.70 -0.39 -16.49
C VAL A 642 -43.09 -1.85 -16.16
N ASP A 643 -44.14 -2.41 -16.79
CA ASP A 643 -44.75 -3.69 -16.36
C ASP A 643 -44.50 -4.89 -17.31
N ALA A 644 -43.38 -4.94 -18.04
CA ALA A 644 -43.11 -6.05 -18.98
C ALA A 644 -41.73 -6.69 -18.85
N LEU A 645 -41.24 -6.92 -17.62
CA LEU A 645 -39.94 -7.59 -17.38
C LEU A 645 -40.01 -8.75 -16.37
N LEU A 646 -41.18 -9.37 -16.25
CA LEU A 646 -41.31 -10.67 -15.57
C LEU A 646 -42.12 -11.62 -16.44
N GLY A 647 -41.42 -12.58 -17.04
CA GLY A 647 -42.02 -13.78 -17.62
C GLY A 647 -41.75 -13.99 -19.10
N GLN A 648 -40.60 -14.60 -19.43
CA GLN A 648 -40.57 -15.60 -20.48
C GLN A 648 -39.36 -16.52 -20.33
N GLU A 649 -39.67 -17.77 -19.98
CA GLU A 649 -38.77 -18.91 -20.14
C GLU A 649 -38.49 -19.13 -21.63
N PHE A 650 -37.22 -19.25 -22.01
CA PHE A 650 -36.82 -19.93 -23.23
C PHE A 650 -35.65 -20.88 -22.94
N ASN A 651 -35.97 -22.17 -22.95
CA ASN A 651 -35.01 -23.26 -23.08
C ASN A 651 -34.55 -23.34 -24.54
N THR A 652 -33.26 -23.11 -24.81
CA THR A 652 -32.54 -23.85 -25.87
C THR A 652 -31.01 -23.76 -25.73
N THR A 653 -30.43 -24.94 -25.48
CA THR A 653 -29.20 -25.53 -26.06
C THR A 653 -27.85 -24.80 -26.01
N HIS A 654 -26.92 -25.45 -25.31
CA HIS A 654 -25.46 -25.36 -25.39
C HIS A 654 -24.88 -24.88 -26.73
N GLY A 655 -24.08 -23.82 -26.65
CA GLY A 655 -23.09 -23.42 -27.63
C GLY A 655 -22.13 -22.44 -26.97
N ASP A 656 -20.90 -22.88 -26.73
CA ASP A 656 -19.82 -22.07 -26.18
C ASP A 656 -19.58 -20.81 -27.02
N ILE A 657 -19.88 -19.65 -26.44
CA ILE A 657 -19.40 -18.36 -26.94
C ILE A 657 -18.90 -17.55 -25.74
N TYR A 658 -17.66 -17.82 -25.35
CA TYR A 658 -16.83 -16.85 -24.64
C TYR A 658 -16.56 -15.69 -25.61
N THR A 659 -17.46 -14.72 -25.68
CA THR A 659 -17.13 -13.41 -26.23
C THR A 659 -16.52 -12.58 -25.12
N GLY A 660 -15.20 -12.68 -25.00
CA GLY A 660 -14.42 -11.67 -24.31
C GLY A 660 -14.77 -10.30 -24.90
N PHE A 661 -14.93 -9.29 -24.05
CA PHE A 661 -14.97 -7.90 -24.50
C PHE A 661 -13.66 -7.62 -25.25
N ASN A 662 -13.74 -7.67 -26.57
CA ASN A 662 -12.59 -7.43 -27.42
C ASN A 662 -12.31 -5.91 -27.37
N ALA A 663 -11.15 -5.52 -26.85
CA ALA A 663 -10.68 -4.13 -26.79
C ALA A 663 -10.58 -3.47 -28.19
N ASP A 664 -10.72 -4.27 -29.24
CA ASP A 664 -10.72 -3.88 -30.65
C ASP A 664 -11.88 -2.95 -31.06
N CYS A 665 -12.94 -2.81 -30.27
CA CYS A 665 -14.03 -1.88 -30.58
C CYS A 665 -13.68 -0.39 -30.40
N LEU A 666 -12.51 -0.06 -29.84
CA LEU A 666 -12.06 1.33 -29.63
C LEU A 666 -10.76 1.69 -30.38
N GLY A 667 -10.22 0.79 -31.22
CA GLY A 667 -8.93 1.02 -31.88
C GLY A 667 -7.74 1.10 -30.91
N TRP A 668 -7.90 0.59 -29.69
CA TRP A 668 -6.94 0.73 -28.59
C TRP A 668 -6.12 -0.55 -28.43
N GLN A 669 -4.82 -0.52 -28.78
CA GLN A 669 -3.85 -1.60 -28.49
C GLN A 669 -3.43 -1.64 -27.00
N CYS A 670 -4.36 -1.43 -26.08
CA CYS A 670 -4.09 -1.56 -24.64
C CYS A 670 -4.23 -3.02 -24.22
N PRO A 671 -3.30 -3.57 -23.43
CA PRO A 671 -3.44 -4.90 -22.87
C PRO A 671 -4.66 -4.90 -21.96
N GLY A 672 -5.29 -6.06 -21.79
CA GLY A 672 -6.39 -6.23 -20.85
C GLY A 672 -6.01 -5.68 -19.46
N ILE A 673 -6.99 -5.14 -18.73
CA ILE A 673 -6.74 -4.51 -17.42
C ILE A 673 -6.08 -5.47 -16.40
N THR A 674 -6.20 -6.77 -16.60
CA THR A 674 -5.52 -7.83 -15.85
C THR A 674 -4.74 -8.76 -16.78
N ALA A 675 -4.08 -8.20 -17.80
CA ALA A 675 -3.21 -8.97 -18.69
C ALA A 675 -2.13 -9.71 -17.89
N GLU A 676 -1.66 -10.84 -18.40
CA GLU A 676 -0.60 -11.60 -17.77
C GLU A 676 0.75 -10.87 -17.92
N VAL A 677 1.72 -11.22 -17.07
CA VAL A 677 3.11 -10.71 -17.17
C VAL A 677 3.73 -10.97 -18.55
N GLY A 678 3.33 -12.07 -19.21
CA GLY A 678 3.74 -12.41 -20.57
C GLY A 678 3.28 -11.40 -21.62
N ASP A 679 2.15 -10.73 -21.39
CA ASP A 679 1.63 -9.69 -22.28
C ASP A 679 2.12 -8.31 -21.85
N TRP A 680 2.19 -8.04 -20.55
CA TRP A 680 2.61 -6.77 -19.98
C TRP A 680 3.46 -6.96 -18.72
N ALA A 681 4.78 -6.87 -18.86
CA ALA A 681 5.71 -7.20 -17.79
C ALA A 681 5.61 -6.24 -16.59
N PHE A 682 5.55 -4.93 -16.84
CA PHE A 682 5.58 -3.92 -15.78
C PHE A 682 4.24 -3.64 -15.12
N GLN A 683 3.12 -4.09 -15.68
CA GLN A 683 1.78 -3.93 -15.10
C GLN A 683 1.47 -2.49 -14.64
N GLY A 684 2.01 -1.45 -15.29
CA GLY A 684 1.77 -0.04 -14.96
C GLY A 684 2.70 0.57 -13.91
N VAL A 685 3.68 -0.17 -13.40
CA VAL A 685 4.72 0.36 -12.51
C VAL A 685 5.56 1.41 -13.23
N ASP A 686 5.92 1.13 -14.48
CA ASP A 686 6.56 2.05 -15.41
C ASP A 686 5.73 3.34 -15.60
N THR A 687 4.44 3.20 -15.88
CA THR A 687 3.52 4.34 -16.07
C THR A 687 3.46 5.21 -14.83
N THR A 688 3.38 4.60 -13.65
CA THR A 688 3.37 5.30 -12.36
C THR A 688 4.70 6.03 -12.13
N TYR A 689 5.83 5.37 -12.38
CA TYR A 689 7.16 5.96 -12.26
C TYR A 689 7.30 7.23 -13.11
N TRP A 690 6.97 7.15 -14.40
CA TRP A 690 7.09 8.29 -15.32
C TRP A 690 6.10 9.41 -15.01
N SER A 691 4.88 9.07 -14.57
CA SER A 691 3.90 10.06 -14.09
C SER A 691 4.39 10.80 -12.85
N LEU A 692 5.07 10.11 -11.93
CA LEU A 692 5.63 10.74 -10.73
C LEU A 692 6.80 11.65 -11.10
N LEU A 693 7.68 11.23 -12.01
CA LEU A 693 8.85 12.02 -12.44
C LEU A 693 8.46 13.35 -13.09
N ASN A 694 7.38 13.38 -13.87
CA ASN A 694 6.89 14.59 -14.55
C ASN A 694 5.41 14.88 -14.24
N PRO A 695 5.08 15.42 -13.05
CA PRO A 695 3.70 15.65 -12.63
C PRO A 695 3.01 16.82 -13.36
N GLY A 696 3.66 17.42 -14.37
CA GLY A 696 3.19 18.58 -15.13
C GLY A 696 2.45 18.26 -16.43
N MET A 697 2.40 17.00 -16.87
CA MET A 697 1.65 16.63 -18.08
C MET A 697 0.28 16.07 -17.72
N SER A 698 -0.67 16.97 -17.43
CA SER A 698 -2.06 16.67 -17.82
C SER A 698 -2.13 16.67 -19.35
N PRO A 699 -2.89 15.78 -20.00
CA PRO A 699 -3.17 15.89 -21.43
C PRO A 699 -4.13 17.07 -21.67
N SER A 700 -3.66 18.30 -21.46
CA SER A 700 -4.32 19.51 -21.93
C SER A 700 -4.06 19.61 -23.44
N GLY A 701 -4.81 18.82 -24.19
CA GLY A 701 -4.63 18.70 -25.64
C GLY A 701 -5.68 17.82 -26.32
N PHE A 702 -6.88 17.68 -25.75
CA PHE A 702 -8.05 17.21 -26.48
C PHE A 702 -9.16 18.25 -26.36
N THR A 703 -9.03 19.31 -27.13
CA THR A 703 -10.17 20.14 -27.54
C THR A 703 -10.30 20.04 -29.04
N GLN A 704 -11.33 19.29 -29.44
CA GLN A 704 -11.97 19.09 -30.75
C GLN A 704 -11.13 18.48 -31.87
#